data_AF-A0A7W6RX30-F1
#
_entry.id   AF-A0A7W6RX30-F1
#
_cell.length_a   1.000
_cell.length_b   1.000
_cell.length_c   1.000
_cell.angle_alpha   90.00
_cell.angle_beta   90.00
_cell.angle_gamma   90.00
#
_symmetry.space_group_name_H-M   'P 1'
#
loop_
_entity.id
_entity.type
_entity.pdbx_description
1 polymer ?
#
loop_
_entity_poly.entity_id
_entity_poly.type
_entity_poly.pdbx_seq_one_letter_code
_entity_poly.pdbx_strand_id
1 'polypeptide(L)'
;MRVTLAIAGGGRGRPVRSPAHWRGPVAAVLLLIGLLASAAPAGAQSGAFGAALEAIEARDFDAALAHVGRIPDPLARKVVQWARLKEGLGSFDAIAGFLDANPDWPHTHALRRAAERALTGLEAPARVAEWFARHPPLTTVGLEAHARVLLVLGREAEAARAARTAWVDGRFSATQERAFLQTFGRFLRDEDHLRRLSSLLWDDRVTEARRTVPRVDTGHQRLAEARIALITDAPGVDAAIARVPDALLNDPGLVYDRLVWRRKRDLLDRAMDLLSHPSANRGRPDAWARERAYLGREALQAGHITRAYGIFANHGQDSGLGFATGEWTAGWIALRFLREPARALPHFETMYAGVSYPQSRARGAYWAGRAAAALGRDADAAAWYRKAAAHAETFYGQLAVEALDESLADHLARAPAVTAADKARFARDDRVRVIDLMDRAGRADLALPFVLALNDDQATPGYRALAVDFVAGTDRPDMAVFLARRAALAGTTLLNAGYPVPPAVLDGLRRAPATGPRPEPALMLSLIRQESNFNAEAVSRAGARGLMQLMPRTAQKMALRLGETSSRLRLVNDPAHNARLGTAYYAGLLDAFRGSYVLATAAYNAGPSNARRWMAENGDPRRMDTEGVIDWIEQISFAETRNYVQRVLEGTQVYRYRLGERPSRTALSADLRR
;
A
#
# COMPACT_ATOMS: atom_id res chain seq x y z
N MET A 1 55.67 -6.63 -20.47
CA MET A 1 55.31 -5.20 -20.41
C MET A 1 53.81 -5.11 -20.12
N ARG A 2 53.33 -5.11 -18.88
CA ARG A 2 53.25 -3.94 -17.96
C ARG A 2 52.91 -2.64 -18.68
N VAL A 3 51.62 -2.30 -18.72
CA VAL A 3 51.14 -0.94 -18.47
C VAL A 3 49.84 -1.03 -17.66
N THR A 4 49.94 -0.51 -16.46
CA THR A 4 48.89 -0.21 -15.47
C THR A 4 48.09 1.00 -15.93
N LEU A 5 46.77 1.03 -15.79
CA LEU A 5 46.06 2.31 -15.63
C LEU A 5 44.84 2.21 -14.71
N ALA A 6 44.84 3.14 -13.76
CA ALA A 6 44.01 3.29 -12.58
C ALA A 6 42.50 3.32 -12.84
N ILE A 7 41.77 2.61 -11.96
CA ILE A 7 40.36 2.86 -11.67
C ILE A 7 40.32 4.04 -10.69
N ALA A 8 40.07 5.24 -11.20
CA ALA A 8 39.78 6.41 -10.37
C ALA A 8 38.29 6.42 -10.01
N GLY A 9 38.00 6.39 -8.71
CA GLY A 9 36.66 6.60 -8.16
C GLY A 9 36.13 7.98 -8.55
N GLY A 10 35.08 7.98 -9.39
CA GLY A 10 34.33 9.17 -9.72
C GLY A 10 33.27 9.46 -8.67
N GLY A 11 33.69 9.99 -7.52
CA GLY A 11 32.77 10.66 -6.59
C GLY A 11 32.21 11.90 -7.27
N ARG A 12 30.98 11.83 -7.79
CA ARG A 12 30.23 13.03 -8.19
C ARG A 12 29.78 13.74 -6.92
N GLY A 13 30.62 14.62 -6.39
CA GLY A 13 30.19 15.60 -5.40
C GLY A 13 29.09 16.47 -6.01
N ARG A 14 27.83 16.20 -5.66
CA ARG A 14 26.75 17.19 -5.87
C ARG A 14 27.04 18.36 -4.92
N PRO A 15 26.91 19.63 -5.37
CA PRO A 15 27.13 20.76 -4.48
C PRO A 15 26.11 20.71 -3.33
N VAL A 16 26.60 20.83 -2.09
CA VAL A 16 25.76 21.03 -0.90
C VAL A 16 24.92 22.28 -1.14
N ARG A 17 23.59 22.13 -1.24
CA ARG A 17 22.70 23.26 -1.59
C ARG A 17 22.51 24.18 -0.38
N SER A 18 22.68 25.48 -0.62
CA SER A 18 22.40 26.55 0.37
C SER A 18 20.89 26.67 0.64
N PRO A 19 20.41 27.00 1.87
CA PRO A 19 18.99 27.16 2.23
C PRO A 19 18.12 28.06 1.33
N ALA A 20 18.71 28.78 0.37
CA ALA A 20 18.04 29.67 -0.57
C ALA A 20 17.06 28.99 -1.57
N HIS A 21 17.01 27.65 -1.64
CA HIS A 21 16.06 26.92 -2.49
C HIS A 21 14.69 26.69 -1.84
N TRP A 22 14.60 26.88 -0.52
CA TRP A 22 13.35 26.77 0.23
C TRP A 22 12.48 28.02 0.02
N ARG A 23 11.21 27.86 -0.34
CA ARG A 23 10.28 28.99 -0.52
C ARG A 23 9.40 29.19 0.72
N GLY A 24 9.13 30.45 1.08
CA GLY A 24 8.11 30.81 2.06
C GLY A 24 8.42 30.41 3.51
N PRO A 25 7.43 29.96 4.30
CA PRO A 25 7.57 29.77 5.75
C PRO A 25 8.60 28.70 6.17
N VAL A 26 8.93 27.76 5.29
CA VAL A 26 9.94 26.71 5.54
C VAL A 26 11.36 27.31 5.63
N ALA A 27 11.68 28.30 4.78
CA ALA A 27 13.01 28.93 4.77
C ALA A 27 13.33 29.64 6.09
N ALA A 28 12.35 30.36 6.65
CA ALA A 28 12.47 31.03 7.94
C ALA A 28 12.69 30.04 9.09
N VAL A 29 12.06 28.85 9.03
CA VAL A 29 12.22 27.81 10.05
C VAL A 29 13.56 27.08 9.91
N LEU A 30 14.05 26.83 8.70
CA LEU A 30 15.36 26.21 8.48
C LEU A 30 16.53 27.12 8.88
N LEU A 31 16.37 28.45 8.77
CA LEU A 31 17.32 29.42 9.33
C LEU A 31 17.42 29.29 10.87
N LEU A 32 16.28 29.10 11.56
CA LEU A 32 16.25 28.84 13.01
C LEU A 32 16.89 27.49 13.37
N ILE A 33 16.71 26.45 12.54
CA ILE A 33 17.37 25.15 12.72
C ILE A 33 18.89 25.28 12.51
N GLY A 34 19.32 26.05 11.51
CA GLY A 34 20.73 26.26 11.18
C GLY A 34 21.53 27.06 12.22
N LEU A 35 20.88 28.00 12.93
CA LEU A 35 21.49 28.80 14.00
C LEU A 35 21.87 27.96 15.25
N LEU A 36 21.33 26.75 15.39
CA LEU A 36 21.62 25.84 16.51
C LEU A 36 22.77 24.86 16.22
N ALA A 37 23.34 24.85 15.01
CA ALA A 37 24.43 23.95 14.62
C ALA A 37 25.81 24.64 14.74
N SER A 38 26.80 23.94 15.31
CA SER A 38 28.08 24.51 15.80
C SER A 38 29.16 24.81 14.73
N ALA A 39 30.25 25.43 15.19
CA ALA A 39 31.33 26.13 14.46
C ALA A 39 32.24 25.33 13.51
N ALA A 40 31.95 24.06 13.18
CA ALA A 40 32.71 23.34 12.14
C ALA A 40 32.15 23.65 10.74
N PRO A 41 32.98 23.76 9.69
CA PRO A 41 32.48 24.09 8.35
C PRO A 41 31.47 23.04 7.88
N ALA A 42 30.26 23.50 7.55
CA ALA A 42 29.10 22.66 7.23
C ALA A 42 29.37 21.58 6.16
N GLY A 43 30.31 21.82 5.25
CA GLY A 43 30.74 20.87 4.22
C GLY A 43 31.47 19.63 4.78
N ALA A 44 32.33 19.79 5.79
CA ALA A 44 33.06 18.67 6.39
C ALA A 44 32.13 17.76 7.21
N GLN A 45 31.16 18.35 7.91
CA GLN A 45 30.13 17.62 8.66
C GLN A 45 29.23 16.80 7.72
N SER A 46 28.81 17.40 6.60
CA SER A 46 27.97 16.75 5.60
C SER A 46 28.67 15.55 4.94
N GLY A 47 29.97 15.68 4.61
CA GLY A 47 30.76 14.58 4.07
C GLY A 47 30.95 13.41 5.04
N ALA A 48 31.21 13.71 6.32
CA ALA A 48 31.33 12.68 7.35
C ALA A 48 30.01 11.91 7.57
N PHE A 49 28.87 12.61 7.55
CA PHE A 49 27.57 11.95 7.67
C PHE A 49 27.24 11.08 6.46
N GLY A 50 27.56 11.54 5.24
CA GLY A 50 27.43 10.74 4.03
C GLY A 50 28.21 9.42 4.11
N ALA A 51 29.48 9.48 4.53
CA ALA A 51 30.29 8.27 4.74
C ALA A 51 29.72 7.34 5.82
N ALA A 52 29.13 7.90 6.89
CA ALA A 52 28.46 7.09 7.91
C ALA A 52 27.22 6.36 7.34
N LEU A 53 26.46 7.01 6.47
CA LEU A 53 25.29 6.40 5.81
C LEU A 53 25.70 5.28 4.84
N GLU A 54 26.78 5.47 4.09
CA GLU A 54 27.35 4.41 3.24
C GLU A 54 27.82 3.21 4.08
N ALA A 55 28.48 3.46 5.21
CA ALA A 55 28.89 2.41 6.15
C ALA A 55 27.68 1.66 6.75
N ILE A 56 26.57 2.36 7.06
CA ILE A 56 25.31 1.73 7.48
C ILE A 56 24.77 0.77 6.41
N GLU A 57 24.74 1.18 5.14
CA GLU A 57 24.28 0.32 4.04
C GLU A 57 25.18 -0.91 3.84
N ALA A 58 26.49 -0.74 4.05
CA ALA A 58 27.46 -1.83 4.09
C ALA A 58 27.38 -2.70 5.36
N ARG A 59 26.51 -2.35 6.32
CA ARG A 59 26.37 -2.96 7.65
C ARG A 59 27.62 -2.86 8.52
N ASP A 60 28.51 -1.92 8.25
CA ASP A 60 29.68 -1.59 9.06
C ASP A 60 29.36 -0.47 10.05
N PHE A 61 28.76 -0.85 11.18
CA PHE A 61 28.31 0.10 12.19
C PHE A 61 29.45 0.73 13.00
N ASP A 62 30.62 0.08 13.06
CA ASP A 62 31.77 0.63 13.77
C ASP A 62 32.42 1.75 12.94
N ALA A 63 32.56 1.55 11.62
CA ALA A 63 32.95 2.62 10.71
C ALA A 63 31.93 3.77 10.74
N ALA A 64 30.63 3.47 10.72
CA ALA A 64 29.59 4.48 10.80
C ALA A 64 29.70 5.32 12.09
N LEU A 65 29.93 4.68 13.24
CA LEU A 65 30.14 5.35 14.53
C LEU A 65 31.42 6.21 14.53
N ALA A 66 32.50 5.74 13.91
CA ALA A 66 33.75 6.50 13.79
C ALA A 66 33.56 7.77 12.94
N HIS A 67 32.79 7.69 11.85
CA HIS A 67 32.47 8.83 10.99
C HIS A 67 31.65 9.90 11.73
N VAL A 68 30.58 9.51 12.45
CA VAL A 68 29.75 10.46 13.21
C VAL A 68 30.38 10.91 14.53
N GLY A 69 31.41 10.23 15.02
CA GLY A 69 32.16 10.64 16.21
C GLY A 69 32.78 12.03 16.09
N ARG A 70 33.00 12.49 14.85
CA ARG A 70 33.56 13.82 14.51
C ARG A 70 32.48 14.88 14.27
N ILE A 71 31.20 14.52 14.34
CA ILE A 71 30.07 15.42 14.11
C ILE A 71 29.53 15.89 15.48
N PRO A 72 29.52 17.22 15.76
CA PRO A 72 29.03 17.74 17.04
C PRO A 72 27.54 17.48 17.29
N ASP A 73 26.71 17.44 16.23
CA ASP A 73 25.27 17.19 16.37
C ASP A 73 25.01 15.75 16.86
N PRO A 74 24.45 15.56 18.07
CA PRO A 74 24.16 14.23 18.61
C PRO A 74 23.15 13.44 17.75
N LEU A 75 22.38 14.12 16.91
CA LEU A 75 21.38 13.50 16.04
C LEU A 75 22.02 12.55 15.02
N ALA A 76 23.22 12.88 14.50
CA ALA A 76 23.94 11.99 13.58
C ALA A 76 24.27 10.64 14.23
N ARG A 77 24.73 10.67 15.50
CA ARG A 77 24.99 9.45 16.28
C ARG A 77 23.71 8.67 16.56
N LYS A 78 22.61 9.38 16.85
CA LYS A 78 21.28 8.79 17.08
C LYS A 78 20.77 8.05 15.83
N VAL A 79 21.02 8.55 14.62
CA VAL A 79 20.69 7.86 13.35
C VAL A 79 21.48 6.56 13.20
N VAL A 80 22.79 6.57 13.47
CA VAL A 80 23.61 5.34 13.43
C VAL A 80 23.12 4.33 14.46
N GLN A 81 22.81 4.78 15.68
CA GLN A 81 22.27 3.94 16.73
C GLN A 81 20.92 3.31 16.32
N TRP A 82 19.98 4.12 15.81
CA TRP A 82 18.71 3.63 15.28
C TRP A 82 18.92 2.57 14.18
N ALA A 83 19.81 2.84 13.23
CA ALA A 83 20.10 1.94 12.13
C ALA A 83 20.73 0.62 12.59
N ARG A 84 21.54 0.65 13.66
CA ARG A 84 22.13 -0.54 14.28
C ARG A 84 21.08 -1.35 15.06
N LEU A 85 20.27 -0.68 15.89
CA LEU A 85 19.28 -1.33 16.76
C LEU A 85 18.15 -1.99 15.97
N LYS A 86 17.71 -1.40 14.85
CA LYS A 86 16.66 -2.01 14.00
C LYS A 86 17.10 -3.35 13.39
N GLU A 87 18.41 -3.55 13.20
CA GLU A 87 18.99 -4.81 12.72
C GLU A 87 19.13 -5.86 13.84
N GLY A 88 18.82 -5.51 15.09
CA GLY A 88 19.00 -6.37 16.26
C GLY A 88 20.43 -6.39 16.80
N LEU A 89 21.27 -5.43 16.42
CA LEU A 89 22.65 -5.33 16.89
C LEU A 89 22.76 -4.52 18.18
N GLY A 90 22.08 -4.96 19.22
CA GLY A 90 22.11 -4.36 20.57
C GLY A 90 21.44 -5.25 21.60
N SER A 91 21.65 -4.95 22.88
CA SER A 91 20.93 -5.64 23.96
C SER A 91 19.44 -5.27 23.95
N PHE A 92 18.61 -6.10 24.58
CA PHE A 92 17.20 -5.78 24.82
C PHE A 92 17.05 -4.38 25.43
N ASP A 93 17.82 -4.06 26.46
CA ASP A 93 17.79 -2.77 27.16
C ASP A 93 18.09 -1.58 26.26
N ALA A 94 19.08 -1.71 25.36
CA ALA A 94 19.42 -0.66 24.42
C ALA A 94 18.29 -0.41 23.42
N ILE A 95 17.66 -1.47 22.91
CA ILE A 95 16.58 -1.37 21.92
C ILE A 95 15.29 -0.86 22.59
N ALA A 96 14.92 -1.41 23.74
CA ALA A 96 13.74 -1.02 24.51
C ALA A 96 13.86 0.43 25.00
N GLY A 97 15.02 0.83 25.52
CA GLY A 97 15.28 2.21 25.94
C GLY A 97 15.24 3.18 24.77
N PHE A 98 15.75 2.79 23.59
CA PHE A 98 15.64 3.63 22.40
C PHE A 98 14.18 3.82 21.97
N LEU A 99 13.38 2.75 21.96
CA LEU A 99 11.96 2.80 21.63
C LEU A 99 11.18 3.72 22.58
N ASP A 100 11.39 3.55 23.88
CA ASP A 100 10.69 4.35 24.91
C ASP A 100 11.04 5.84 24.80
N ALA A 101 12.31 6.16 24.50
CA ALA A 101 12.74 7.54 24.33
C ALA A 101 12.34 8.16 22.97
N ASN A 102 11.94 7.35 21.99
CA ASN A 102 11.74 7.77 20.59
C ASN A 102 10.50 7.12 19.95
N PRO A 103 9.29 7.29 20.51
CA PRO A 103 8.09 6.60 20.05
C PRO A 103 7.63 7.01 18.64
N ASP A 104 8.05 8.18 18.17
CA ASP A 104 7.70 8.78 16.88
C ASP A 104 8.70 8.46 15.76
N TRP A 105 9.82 7.80 16.08
CA TRP A 105 10.82 7.39 15.11
C TRP A 105 10.34 6.26 14.20
N PRO A 106 10.81 6.19 12.95
CA PRO A 106 10.33 5.18 12.01
C PRO A 106 10.78 3.76 12.40
N HIS A 107 10.08 2.76 11.86
CA HIS A 107 10.35 1.33 12.05
C HIS A 107 10.22 0.80 13.49
N THR A 108 9.36 1.40 14.32
CA THR A 108 9.06 0.91 15.68
C THR A 108 8.73 -0.59 15.75
N HIS A 109 7.95 -1.12 14.79
CA HIS A 109 7.63 -2.56 14.74
C HIS A 109 8.86 -3.45 14.46
N ALA A 110 9.83 -2.98 13.67
CA ALA A 110 11.09 -3.71 13.44
C ALA A 110 11.96 -3.70 14.69
N LEU A 111 12.06 -2.54 15.37
CA LEU A 111 12.77 -2.39 16.64
C LEU A 111 12.14 -3.27 17.73
N ARG A 112 10.81 -3.33 17.85
CA ARG A 112 10.13 -4.22 18.82
C ARG A 112 10.48 -5.69 18.57
N ARG A 113 10.42 -6.13 17.30
CA ARG A 113 10.85 -7.50 16.93
C ARG A 113 12.33 -7.74 17.21
N ALA A 114 13.17 -6.72 17.04
CA ALA A 114 14.59 -6.79 17.36
C ALA A 114 14.83 -6.90 18.86
N ALA A 115 14.11 -6.13 19.69
CA ALA A 115 14.15 -6.23 21.15
C ALA A 115 13.77 -7.64 21.61
N GLU A 116 12.67 -8.20 21.08
CA GLU A 116 12.25 -9.56 21.42
C GLU A 116 13.29 -10.63 21.04
N ARG A 117 13.98 -10.48 19.91
CA ARG A 117 15.07 -11.40 19.53
C ARG A 117 16.32 -11.25 20.40
N ALA A 118 16.54 -10.07 20.96
CA ALA A 118 17.68 -9.78 21.83
C ALA A 118 17.49 -10.28 23.28
N LEU A 119 16.32 -10.86 23.61
CA LEU A 119 16.09 -11.52 24.89
C LEU A 119 16.84 -12.87 24.92
N THR A 120 18.08 -12.86 25.42
CA THR A 120 18.95 -14.04 25.55
C THR A 120 18.81 -14.78 26.89
N GLY A 121 17.81 -14.43 27.70
CA GLY A 121 17.60 -15.01 29.02
C GLY A 121 16.53 -14.27 29.82
N LEU A 122 16.54 -14.47 31.14
CA LEU A 122 15.61 -13.87 32.09
C LEU A 122 16.26 -12.74 32.91
N GLU A 123 17.19 -12.00 32.31
CA GLU A 123 17.85 -10.88 32.96
C GLU A 123 16.79 -9.78 33.22
N ALA A 124 16.52 -9.48 34.50
CA ALA A 124 15.47 -8.57 34.97
C ALA A 124 14.02 -8.91 34.53
N PRO A 125 13.42 -10.03 35.02
CA PRO A 125 12.09 -10.49 34.62
C PRO A 125 10.98 -9.44 34.83
N ALA A 126 11.06 -8.66 35.90
CA ALA A 126 10.10 -7.60 36.22
C ALA A 126 10.05 -6.52 35.14
N ARG A 127 11.22 -6.05 34.69
CA ARG A 127 11.35 -5.03 33.64
C ARG A 127 10.84 -5.54 32.30
N VAL A 128 11.17 -6.77 31.94
CA VAL A 128 10.71 -7.39 30.69
C VAL A 128 9.18 -7.56 30.71
N ALA A 129 8.60 -8.00 31.83
CA ALA A 129 7.16 -8.11 31.99
C ALA A 129 6.45 -6.75 31.87
N GLU A 130 7.00 -5.69 32.50
CA GLU A 130 6.48 -4.32 32.36
C GLU A 130 6.57 -3.82 30.92
N TRP A 131 7.68 -4.11 30.23
CA TRP A 131 7.84 -3.74 28.82
C TRP A 131 6.81 -4.43 27.94
N PHE A 132 6.55 -5.73 28.12
CA PHE A 132 5.51 -6.46 27.39
C PHE A 132 4.09 -5.98 27.70
N ALA A 133 3.85 -5.44 28.90
CA ALA A 133 2.56 -4.83 29.25
C ALA A 133 2.28 -3.59 28.38
N ARG A 134 3.31 -2.81 28.05
CA ARG A 134 3.23 -1.64 27.14
C ARG A 134 3.36 -2.02 25.66
N HIS A 135 4.12 -3.08 25.38
CA HIS A 135 4.44 -3.55 24.04
C HIS A 135 4.13 -5.03 23.89
N PRO A 136 2.88 -5.42 23.61
CA PRO A 136 2.52 -6.83 23.48
C PRO A 136 3.44 -7.58 22.49
N PRO A 137 3.81 -8.86 22.76
CA PRO A 137 4.77 -9.58 21.93
C PRO A 137 4.33 -9.73 20.46
N LEU A 138 5.29 -9.74 19.54
CA LEU A 138 5.09 -9.79 18.08
C LEU A 138 5.71 -11.03 17.41
N THR A 139 6.62 -11.71 18.11
CA THR A 139 7.37 -12.86 17.61
C THR A 139 7.18 -14.08 18.50
N THR A 140 7.46 -15.27 17.97
CA THR A 140 7.46 -16.52 18.75
C THR A 140 8.37 -16.40 19.98
N VAL A 141 9.55 -15.78 19.82
CA VAL A 141 10.51 -15.60 20.90
C VAL A 141 9.95 -14.68 21.98
N GLY A 142 9.35 -13.54 21.60
CA GLY A 142 8.73 -12.63 22.54
C GLY A 142 7.52 -13.24 23.27
N LEU A 143 6.67 -13.97 22.55
CA LEU A 143 5.52 -14.67 23.13
C LEU A 143 5.95 -15.67 24.20
N GLU A 144 6.98 -16.47 23.91
CA GLU A 144 7.55 -17.42 24.87
C GLU A 144 8.22 -16.71 26.04
N ALA A 145 9.03 -15.67 25.77
CA ALA A 145 9.71 -14.90 26.80
C ALA A 145 8.71 -14.26 27.77
N HIS A 146 7.60 -13.71 27.27
CA HIS A 146 6.54 -13.12 28.09
C HIS A 146 5.92 -14.15 29.06
N ALA A 147 5.58 -15.34 28.58
CA ALA A 147 5.08 -16.41 29.44
C ALA A 147 6.11 -16.84 30.49
N ARG A 148 7.39 -16.89 30.10
CA ARG A 148 8.50 -17.30 30.98
C ARG A 148 8.77 -16.29 32.09
N VAL A 149 8.82 -14.99 31.78
CA VAL A 149 9.08 -13.96 32.81
C VAL A 149 7.95 -13.88 33.82
N LEU A 150 6.70 -14.01 33.39
CA LEU A 150 5.54 -14.05 34.30
C LEU A 150 5.61 -15.26 35.24
N LEU A 151 6.03 -16.42 34.73
CA LEU A 151 6.18 -17.62 35.55
C LEU A 151 7.27 -17.43 36.61
N VAL A 152 8.40 -16.86 36.23
CA VAL A 152 9.54 -16.59 37.14
C VAL A 152 9.18 -15.58 38.23
N LEU A 153 8.32 -14.62 37.91
CA LEU A 153 7.79 -13.64 38.87
C LEU A 153 6.69 -14.20 39.79
N GLY A 154 6.36 -15.49 39.70
CA GLY A 154 5.28 -16.09 40.48
C GLY A 154 3.86 -15.69 40.04
N ARG A 155 3.71 -15.02 38.89
CA ARG A 155 2.42 -14.59 38.34
C ARG A 155 1.76 -15.72 37.53
N GLU A 156 1.50 -16.84 38.19
CA GLU A 156 1.18 -18.12 37.54
C GLU A 156 -0.08 -18.07 36.66
N ALA A 157 -1.15 -17.42 37.10
CA ALA A 157 -2.37 -17.28 36.32
C ALA A 157 -2.15 -16.48 35.02
N GLU A 158 -1.28 -15.47 35.05
CA GLU A 158 -0.90 -14.67 33.89
C GLU A 158 0.04 -15.45 32.97
N ALA A 159 1.01 -16.16 33.54
CA ALA A 159 1.91 -17.03 32.80
C ALA A 159 1.14 -18.12 32.03
N ALA A 160 0.11 -18.72 32.66
CA ALA A 160 -0.76 -19.69 32.00
C ALA A 160 -1.49 -19.08 30.80
N ARG A 161 -2.06 -17.87 30.93
CA ARG A 161 -2.72 -17.17 29.80
C ARG A 161 -1.74 -16.82 28.69
N ALA A 162 -0.56 -16.31 29.04
CA ALA A 162 0.50 -15.98 28.09
C ALA A 162 1.02 -17.23 27.38
N ALA A 163 1.21 -18.35 28.07
CA ALA A 163 1.64 -19.62 27.50
C ALA A 163 0.60 -20.17 26.50
N ARG A 164 -0.69 -20.10 26.82
CA ARG A 164 -1.75 -20.53 25.88
C ARG A 164 -1.74 -19.68 24.61
N THR A 165 -1.57 -18.37 24.75
CA THR A 165 -1.45 -17.44 23.61
C THR A 165 -0.21 -17.77 22.78
N ALA A 166 0.95 -17.93 23.43
CA ALA A 166 2.19 -18.31 22.78
C ALA A 166 2.08 -19.65 22.05
N TRP A 167 1.37 -20.63 22.62
CA TRP A 167 1.14 -21.92 21.99
C TRP A 167 0.28 -21.82 20.73
N VAL A 168 -0.79 -21.04 20.76
CA VAL A 168 -1.69 -20.88 19.60
C VAL A 168 -1.04 -20.05 18.49
N ASP A 169 -0.45 -18.90 18.84
CA ASP A 169 0.04 -17.92 17.87
C ASP A 169 1.52 -18.12 17.50
N GLY A 170 2.27 -18.82 18.35
CA GLY A 170 3.70 -19.06 18.16
C GLY A 170 4.00 -19.97 16.97
N ARG A 171 5.00 -19.55 16.19
CA ARG A 171 5.52 -20.29 15.04
C ARG A 171 6.83 -20.97 15.44
N PHE A 172 6.72 -22.15 16.04
CA PHE A 172 7.84 -22.91 16.60
C PHE A 172 8.49 -23.87 15.58
N SER A 173 9.82 -23.96 15.61
CA SER A 173 10.54 -25.14 15.11
C SER A 173 10.25 -26.37 15.96
N ALA A 174 10.59 -27.57 15.48
CA ALA A 174 10.39 -28.81 16.24
C ALA A 174 11.16 -28.83 17.58
N THR A 175 12.34 -28.20 17.64
CA THR A 175 13.13 -28.10 18.88
C THR A 175 12.50 -27.12 19.86
N GLN A 176 12.08 -25.94 19.39
CA GLN A 176 11.40 -24.96 20.24
C GLN A 176 10.06 -25.49 20.76
N GLU A 177 9.30 -26.22 19.94
CA GLU A 177 8.02 -26.81 20.34
C GLU A 177 8.19 -27.80 21.51
N ARG A 178 9.21 -28.67 21.44
CA ARG A 178 9.52 -29.61 22.53
C ARG A 178 9.91 -28.89 23.81
N ALA A 179 10.80 -27.90 23.72
CA ALA A 179 11.23 -27.11 24.89
C ALA A 179 10.07 -26.31 25.51
N PHE A 180 9.20 -25.75 24.67
CA PHE A 180 8.00 -25.04 25.10
C PHE A 180 7.06 -25.97 25.88
N LEU A 181 6.77 -27.15 25.34
CA LEU A 181 5.89 -28.13 26.00
C LEU A 181 6.47 -28.66 27.31
N GLN A 182 7.78 -28.87 27.39
CA GLN A 182 8.44 -29.25 28.64
C GLN A 182 8.24 -28.19 29.74
N THR A 183 8.25 -26.91 29.38
CA THR A 183 8.15 -25.80 30.34
C THR A 183 6.69 -25.48 30.68
N PHE A 184 5.83 -25.38 29.67
CA PHE A 184 4.48 -24.82 29.79
C PHE A 184 3.35 -25.82 29.53
N GLY A 185 3.67 -27.08 29.21
CA GLY A 185 2.67 -28.10 28.87
C GLY A 185 1.57 -28.24 29.92
N ARG A 186 1.92 -28.11 31.21
CA ARG A 186 0.97 -28.16 32.34
C ARG A 186 -0.10 -27.07 32.33
N PHE A 187 0.10 -25.98 31.58
CA PHE A 187 -0.86 -24.88 31.48
C PHE A 187 -1.80 -25.01 30.28
N LEU A 188 -1.47 -25.88 29.32
CA LEU A 188 -2.22 -26.05 28.08
C LEU A 188 -3.45 -26.93 28.33
N ARG A 189 -4.52 -26.60 27.62
CA ARG A 189 -5.79 -27.33 27.62
C ARG A 189 -6.02 -27.91 26.22
N ASP A 190 -6.92 -28.88 26.11
CA ASP A 190 -7.28 -29.49 24.82
C ASP A 190 -7.75 -28.44 23.80
N GLU A 191 -8.52 -27.45 24.25
CA GLU A 191 -8.96 -26.30 23.45
C GLU A 191 -7.77 -25.51 22.85
N ASP A 192 -6.64 -25.42 23.56
CA ASP A 192 -5.47 -24.69 23.08
C ASP A 192 -4.76 -25.47 21.96
N HIS A 193 -4.76 -26.80 22.02
CA HIS A 193 -4.27 -27.65 20.93
C HIS A 193 -5.16 -27.54 19.68
N LEU A 194 -6.48 -27.52 19.86
CA LEU A 194 -7.45 -27.34 18.78
C LEU A 194 -7.29 -25.97 18.09
N ARG A 195 -7.20 -24.89 18.87
CA ARG A 195 -6.99 -23.54 18.33
C ARG A 195 -5.67 -23.41 17.57
N ARG A 196 -4.59 -23.99 18.11
CA ARG A 196 -3.29 -24.06 17.42
C ARG A 196 -3.39 -24.81 16.10
N LEU A 197 -3.97 -26.00 16.11
CA LEU A 197 -4.12 -26.83 14.92
C LEU A 197 -4.90 -26.09 13.83
N SER A 198 -6.02 -25.48 14.20
CA SER A 198 -6.83 -24.66 13.29
C SER A 198 -6.02 -23.47 12.72
N SER A 199 -5.33 -22.70 13.57
CA SER A 199 -4.50 -21.56 13.12
C SER A 199 -3.40 -22.00 12.15
N LEU A 200 -2.71 -23.11 12.42
CA LEU A 200 -1.65 -23.62 11.55
C LEU A 200 -2.19 -24.06 10.19
N LEU A 201 -3.34 -24.73 10.15
CA LEU A 201 -3.97 -25.15 8.90
C LEU A 201 -4.46 -23.96 8.07
N TRP A 202 -5.00 -22.92 8.70
CA TRP A 202 -5.36 -21.67 8.01
C TRP A 202 -4.17 -20.93 7.39
N ASP A 203 -2.96 -21.14 7.93
CA ASP A 203 -1.72 -20.56 7.43
C ASP A 203 -0.93 -21.54 6.52
N ASP A 204 -1.55 -22.64 6.09
CA ASP A 204 -0.93 -23.71 5.28
C ASP A 204 0.34 -24.32 5.92
N ARG A 205 0.51 -24.23 7.25
CA ARG A 205 1.66 -24.75 7.99
C ARG A 205 1.51 -26.23 8.33
N VAL A 206 1.45 -27.04 7.28
CA VAL A 206 1.16 -28.48 7.34
C VAL A 206 2.16 -29.23 8.24
N THR A 207 3.45 -28.91 8.17
CA THR A 207 4.48 -29.60 8.95
C THR A 207 4.26 -29.45 10.46
N GLU A 208 3.93 -28.25 10.91
CA GLU A 208 3.64 -27.96 12.32
C GLU A 208 2.25 -28.47 12.71
N ALA A 209 1.26 -28.38 11.81
CA ALA A 209 -0.07 -28.93 12.04
C ALA A 209 0.00 -30.43 12.31
N ARG A 210 0.74 -31.19 11.48
CA ARG A 210 0.96 -32.64 11.66
C ARG A 210 1.53 -33.00 13.02
N ARG A 211 2.44 -32.19 13.57
CA ARG A 211 2.95 -32.42 14.94
C ARG A 211 1.91 -32.16 16.03
N THR A 212 0.93 -31.30 15.75
CA THR A 212 -0.15 -30.97 16.71
C THR A 212 -1.28 -32.00 16.67
N VAL A 213 -1.50 -32.69 15.54
CA VAL A 213 -2.58 -33.69 15.37
C VAL A 213 -2.68 -34.73 16.50
N PRO A 214 -1.59 -35.35 17.00
CA PRO A 214 -1.70 -36.35 18.06
C PRO A 214 -2.19 -35.81 19.42
N ARG A 215 -2.39 -34.49 19.56
CA ARG A 215 -2.77 -33.80 20.80
C ARG A 215 -4.23 -33.34 20.83
N VAL A 216 -5.02 -33.71 19.83
CA VAL A 216 -6.45 -33.40 19.75
C VAL A 216 -7.25 -34.70 19.69
N ASP A 217 -8.56 -34.64 19.94
CA ASP A 217 -9.43 -35.82 19.87
C ASP A 217 -9.51 -36.40 18.45
N THR A 218 -9.93 -37.67 18.35
CA THR A 218 -9.97 -38.42 17.09
C THR A 218 -10.81 -37.74 16.01
N GLY A 219 -11.89 -37.03 16.37
CA GLY A 219 -12.71 -36.30 15.41
C GLY A 219 -11.93 -35.19 14.72
N HIS A 220 -11.23 -34.37 15.52
CA HIS A 220 -10.38 -33.30 14.99
C HIS A 220 -9.10 -33.81 14.31
N GLN A 221 -8.61 -35.01 14.68
CA GLN A 221 -7.54 -35.68 13.91
C GLN A 221 -8.00 -35.96 12.47
N ARG A 222 -9.20 -36.55 12.30
CA ARG A 222 -9.75 -36.82 10.95
C ARG A 222 -10.05 -35.55 10.17
N LEU A 223 -10.56 -34.51 10.85
CA LEU A 223 -10.72 -33.18 10.26
C LEU A 223 -9.39 -32.64 9.72
N ALA A 224 -8.33 -32.68 10.54
CA ALA A 224 -7.01 -32.19 10.14
C ALA A 224 -6.39 -33.00 9.00
N GLU A 225 -6.55 -34.33 8.98
CA GLU A 225 -6.12 -35.17 7.86
C GLU A 225 -6.80 -34.76 6.54
N ALA A 226 -8.13 -34.56 6.55
CA ALA A 226 -8.87 -34.13 5.38
C ALA A 226 -8.43 -32.74 4.90
N ARG A 227 -8.27 -31.78 5.82
CA ARG A 227 -7.75 -30.44 5.52
C ARG A 227 -6.34 -30.47 4.95
N ILE A 228 -5.42 -31.24 5.56
CA ILE A 228 -4.06 -31.41 5.05
C ILE A 228 -4.09 -32.00 3.64
N ALA A 229 -4.91 -33.02 3.38
CA ALA A 229 -5.03 -33.62 2.05
C ALA A 229 -5.48 -32.60 0.99
N LEU A 230 -6.44 -31.73 1.33
CA LEU A 230 -6.90 -30.63 0.46
C LEU A 230 -5.81 -29.58 0.22
N ILE A 231 -5.12 -29.15 1.28
CA ILE A 231 -4.06 -28.12 1.22
C ILE A 231 -2.89 -28.59 0.36
N THR A 232 -2.44 -29.85 0.55
CA THR A 232 -1.27 -30.41 -0.15
C THR A 232 -1.61 -31.08 -1.47
N ASP A 233 -2.87 -31.04 -1.89
CA ASP A 233 -3.36 -31.73 -3.08
C ASP A 233 -3.05 -33.23 -3.12
N ALA A 234 -3.20 -33.91 -1.97
CA ALA A 234 -2.94 -35.34 -1.85
C ALA A 234 -4.03 -36.18 -2.54
N PRO A 235 -3.73 -37.41 -3.00
CA PRO A 235 -4.76 -38.33 -3.47
C PRO A 235 -5.71 -38.76 -2.34
N GLY A 236 -6.93 -39.17 -2.69
CA GLY A 236 -7.90 -39.73 -1.73
C GLY A 236 -8.64 -38.70 -0.87
N VAL A 237 -8.73 -37.43 -1.32
CA VAL A 237 -9.45 -36.34 -0.64
C VAL A 237 -10.87 -36.75 -0.23
N ASP A 238 -11.66 -37.34 -1.14
CA ASP A 238 -13.05 -37.70 -0.84
C ASP A 238 -13.14 -38.75 0.28
N ALA A 239 -12.25 -39.74 0.28
CA ALA A 239 -12.16 -40.74 1.33
C ALA A 239 -11.71 -40.13 2.66
N ALA A 240 -10.85 -39.11 2.65
CA ALA A 240 -10.45 -38.39 3.86
C ALA A 240 -11.62 -37.57 4.44
N ILE A 241 -12.36 -36.85 3.58
CA ILE A 241 -13.55 -36.09 3.97
C ILE A 241 -14.64 -37.02 4.54
N ALA A 242 -14.87 -38.17 3.92
CA ALA A 242 -15.87 -39.15 4.38
C ALA A 242 -15.57 -39.73 5.78
N ARG A 243 -14.34 -39.61 6.27
CA ARG A 243 -13.95 -40.03 7.63
C ARG A 243 -14.14 -38.92 8.68
N VAL A 244 -14.45 -37.70 8.27
CA VAL A 244 -14.72 -36.58 9.20
C VAL A 244 -16.11 -36.79 9.82
N PRO A 245 -16.26 -36.70 11.16
CA PRO A 245 -17.56 -36.82 11.81
C PRO A 245 -18.56 -35.77 11.30
N ASP A 246 -19.85 -36.13 11.25
CA ASP A 246 -20.91 -35.25 10.72
C ASP A 246 -20.94 -33.87 11.37
N ALA A 247 -20.72 -33.81 12.69
CA ALA A 247 -20.66 -32.56 13.46
C ALA A 247 -19.54 -31.60 13.02
N LEU A 248 -18.52 -32.10 12.33
CA LEU A 248 -17.35 -31.34 11.87
C LEU A 248 -17.31 -31.14 10.35
N LEU A 249 -18.25 -31.69 9.57
CA LEU A 249 -18.28 -31.53 8.11
C LEU A 249 -18.47 -30.07 7.66
N ASN A 250 -19.07 -29.24 8.52
CA ASN A 250 -19.28 -27.82 8.32
C ASN A 250 -18.23 -26.95 9.04
N ASP A 251 -17.11 -27.54 9.49
CA ASP A 251 -15.97 -26.76 10.00
C ASP A 251 -15.55 -25.71 8.95
N PRO A 252 -15.42 -24.42 9.33
CA PRO A 252 -15.13 -23.37 8.37
C PRO A 252 -13.80 -23.56 7.62
N GLY A 253 -12.79 -24.11 8.28
CA GLY A 253 -11.52 -24.41 7.64
C GLY A 253 -11.65 -25.51 6.59
N LEU A 254 -12.38 -26.58 6.88
CA LEU A 254 -12.65 -27.64 5.92
C LEU A 254 -13.45 -27.15 4.72
N VAL A 255 -14.50 -26.36 4.93
CA VAL A 255 -15.29 -25.79 3.84
C VAL A 255 -14.44 -24.86 2.97
N TYR A 256 -13.60 -24.02 3.59
CA TYR A 256 -12.65 -23.16 2.87
C TYR A 256 -11.68 -23.98 2.01
N ASP A 257 -11.03 -24.99 2.59
CA ASP A 257 -10.03 -25.80 1.88
C ASP A 257 -10.68 -26.58 0.72
N ARG A 258 -11.92 -27.08 0.90
CA ARG A 258 -12.71 -27.71 -0.18
C ARG A 258 -13.04 -26.73 -1.30
N LEU A 259 -13.40 -25.50 -0.96
CA LEU A 259 -13.68 -24.45 -1.94
C LEU A 259 -12.44 -24.14 -2.76
N VAL A 260 -11.31 -23.86 -2.11
CA VAL A 260 -10.05 -23.55 -2.78
C VAL A 260 -9.61 -24.71 -3.68
N TRP A 261 -9.73 -25.94 -3.20
CA TRP A 261 -9.38 -27.14 -3.95
C TRP A 261 -10.26 -27.31 -5.20
N ARG A 262 -11.57 -27.09 -5.10
CA ARG A 262 -12.52 -27.15 -6.23
C ARG A 262 -12.25 -26.04 -7.24
N ARG A 263 -12.02 -24.81 -6.78
CA ARG A 263 -11.68 -23.67 -7.63
C ARG A 263 -10.42 -23.94 -8.45
N LYS A 264 -9.36 -24.47 -7.84
CA LYS A 264 -8.10 -24.79 -8.54
C LYS A 264 -8.27 -25.85 -9.65
N ARG A 265 -9.39 -26.59 -9.65
CA ARG A 265 -9.74 -27.64 -10.62
C ARG A 265 -10.84 -27.20 -11.59
N ASP A 266 -11.14 -25.91 -11.64
CA ASP A 266 -12.19 -25.36 -12.50
C ASP A 266 -13.60 -25.91 -12.21
N LEU A 267 -13.82 -26.44 -10.99
CA LEU A 267 -15.13 -26.90 -10.53
C LEU A 267 -15.91 -25.75 -9.88
N LEU A 268 -16.07 -24.64 -10.62
CA LEU A 268 -16.53 -23.35 -10.08
C LEU A 268 -17.93 -23.43 -9.47
N ASP A 269 -18.87 -24.15 -10.09
CA ASP A 269 -20.22 -24.33 -9.53
C ASP A 269 -20.19 -25.02 -8.18
N ARG A 270 -19.44 -26.12 -8.08
CA ARG A 270 -19.30 -26.85 -6.82
C ARG A 270 -18.53 -26.04 -5.77
N ALA A 271 -17.64 -25.14 -6.18
CA ALA A 271 -16.96 -24.24 -5.27
C ALA A 271 -17.92 -23.17 -4.73
N MET A 272 -18.74 -22.58 -5.60
CA MET A 272 -19.74 -21.58 -5.24
C MET A 272 -20.85 -22.12 -4.34
N ASP A 273 -21.24 -23.40 -4.47
CA ASP A 273 -22.22 -24.03 -3.57
C ASP A 273 -21.73 -24.09 -2.11
N LEU A 274 -20.42 -24.04 -1.88
CA LEU A 274 -19.88 -23.96 -0.52
C LEU A 274 -20.07 -22.56 0.08
N LEU A 275 -20.22 -21.52 -0.76
CA LEU A 275 -20.48 -20.15 -0.29
C LEU A 275 -21.93 -19.93 0.14
N SER A 276 -22.86 -20.81 -0.25
CA SER A 276 -24.29 -20.69 0.10
C SER A 276 -24.62 -21.12 1.54
N HIS A 277 -23.62 -21.52 2.33
CA HIS A 277 -23.77 -21.92 3.73
C HIS A 277 -23.08 -20.90 4.66
N PRO A 278 -23.71 -19.76 5.01
CA PRO A 278 -23.05 -18.65 5.71
C PRO A 278 -22.47 -19.02 7.07
N SER A 279 -23.07 -19.98 7.78
CA SER A 279 -22.55 -20.49 9.05
C SER A 279 -21.17 -21.15 8.92
N ALA A 280 -20.87 -21.73 7.77
CA ALA A 280 -19.59 -22.36 7.46
C ALA A 280 -18.54 -21.37 6.92
N ASN A 281 -18.93 -20.17 6.52
CA ASN A 281 -18.02 -19.17 5.95
C ASN A 281 -17.49 -18.19 7.01
N ARG A 282 -17.10 -18.75 8.16
CA ARG A 282 -16.59 -18.01 9.32
C ARG A 282 -15.07 -18.21 9.47
N GLY A 283 -14.44 -17.38 10.30
CA GLY A 283 -12.98 -17.41 10.50
C GLY A 283 -12.20 -16.90 9.29
N ARG A 284 -11.12 -16.13 9.52
CA ARG A 284 -10.29 -15.53 8.44
C ARG A 284 -11.11 -14.79 7.36
N PRO A 285 -11.83 -13.71 7.73
CA PRO A 285 -12.66 -12.95 6.78
C PRO A 285 -11.89 -12.45 5.56
N ASP A 286 -10.58 -12.17 5.71
CA ASP A 286 -9.69 -11.78 4.61
C ASP A 286 -9.55 -12.88 3.54
N ALA A 287 -9.51 -14.15 3.97
CA ALA A 287 -9.37 -15.30 3.08
C ALA A 287 -10.68 -15.53 2.30
N TRP A 288 -11.81 -15.53 2.99
CA TRP A 288 -13.13 -15.61 2.36
C TRP A 288 -13.41 -14.44 1.41
N ALA A 289 -12.98 -13.22 1.76
CA ALA A 289 -13.13 -12.06 0.89
C ALA A 289 -12.52 -12.29 -0.50
N ARG A 290 -11.32 -12.87 -0.54
CA ARG A 290 -10.60 -13.13 -1.80
C ARG A 290 -11.35 -14.14 -2.67
N GLU A 291 -11.77 -15.25 -2.08
CA GLU A 291 -12.46 -16.31 -2.80
C GLU A 291 -13.85 -15.86 -3.28
N ARG A 292 -14.60 -15.10 -2.47
CA ARG A 292 -15.87 -14.48 -2.90
C ARG A 292 -15.66 -13.48 -4.03
N ALA A 293 -14.64 -12.62 -3.93
CA ALA A 293 -14.35 -11.63 -4.97
C ALA A 293 -14.02 -12.29 -6.32
N TYR A 294 -13.32 -13.42 -6.29
CA TYR A 294 -13.04 -14.22 -7.49
C TYR A 294 -14.31 -14.91 -8.00
N LEU A 295 -14.90 -15.82 -7.21
CA LEU A 295 -16.03 -16.64 -7.63
C LEU A 295 -17.28 -15.83 -7.98
N GLY A 296 -17.54 -14.74 -7.25
CA GLY A 296 -18.65 -13.84 -7.55
C GLY A 296 -18.48 -13.11 -8.88
N ARG A 297 -17.24 -12.79 -9.29
CA ARG A 297 -16.98 -12.17 -10.60
C ARG A 297 -17.05 -13.19 -11.73
N GLU A 298 -16.54 -14.41 -11.53
CA GLU A 298 -16.73 -15.51 -12.47
C GLU A 298 -18.22 -15.79 -12.70
N ALA A 299 -19.02 -15.85 -11.63
CA ALA A 299 -20.47 -16.00 -11.71
C ALA A 299 -21.13 -14.88 -12.53
N LEU A 300 -20.69 -13.63 -12.33
CA LEU A 300 -21.21 -12.48 -13.07
C LEU A 300 -20.86 -12.57 -14.56
N GLN A 301 -19.61 -12.93 -14.89
CA GLN A 301 -19.14 -13.11 -16.27
C GLN A 301 -19.87 -14.26 -16.98
N ALA A 302 -20.18 -15.34 -16.27
CA ALA A 302 -20.98 -16.45 -16.77
C ALA A 302 -22.49 -16.11 -16.92
N GLY A 303 -22.92 -14.90 -16.56
CA GLY A 303 -24.32 -14.47 -16.63
C GLY A 303 -25.19 -14.95 -15.46
N HIS A 304 -24.61 -15.56 -14.42
CA HIS A 304 -25.31 -15.98 -13.21
C HIS A 304 -25.52 -14.81 -12.23
N ILE A 305 -26.23 -13.78 -12.68
CA ILE A 305 -26.35 -12.48 -11.99
C ILE A 305 -26.86 -12.61 -10.55
N THR A 306 -27.95 -13.35 -10.33
CA THR A 306 -28.54 -13.52 -8.98
C THR A 306 -27.59 -14.26 -8.04
N ARG A 307 -26.83 -15.25 -8.55
CA ARG A 307 -25.84 -15.98 -7.77
C ARG A 307 -24.66 -15.08 -7.41
N ALA A 308 -24.18 -14.30 -8.36
CA ALA A 308 -23.13 -13.30 -8.13
C ALA A 308 -23.55 -12.28 -7.05
N TYR A 309 -24.76 -11.74 -7.15
CA TYR A 309 -25.34 -10.87 -6.13
C TYR A 309 -25.34 -11.56 -4.76
N GLY A 310 -25.86 -12.79 -4.66
CA GLY A 310 -25.91 -13.55 -3.41
C GLY A 310 -24.53 -13.82 -2.79
N ILE A 311 -23.49 -14.04 -3.60
CA ILE A 311 -22.11 -14.25 -3.13
C ILE A 311 -21.56 -12.99 -2.43
N PHE A 312 -21.81 -11.81 -3.02
CA PHE A 312 -21.35 -10.53 -2.50
C PHE A 312 -22.21 -9.98 -1.37
N ALA A 313 -23.54 -10.08 -1.46
CA ALA A 313 -24.46 -9.62 -0.43
C ALA A 313 -24.28 -10.37 0.89
N ASN A 314 -23.87 -11.65 0.83
CA ASN A 314 -23.60 -12.48 2.01
C ASN A 314 -22.10 -12.54 2.36
N HIS A 315 -21.39 -11.41 2.27
CA HIS A 315 -19.93 -11.36 2.51
C HIS A 315 -19.53 -11.62 3.98
N GLY A 316 -20.40 -11.28 4.94
CA GLY A 316 -20.26 -11.62 6.36
C GLY A 316 -19.17 -10.84 7.11
N GLN A 317 -18.84 -9.62 6.67
CA GLN A 317 -17.81 -8.76 7.28
C GLN A 317 -18.41 -7.44 7.76
N ASP A 318 -17.91 -6.87 8.84
CA ASP A 318 -18.42 -5.58 9.35
C ASP A 318 -17.52 -4.39 9.00
N SER A 319 -16.29 -4.66 8.56
CA SER A 319 -15.32 -3.63 8.21
C SER A 319 -14.20 -4.16 7.30
N GLY A 320 -13.35 -3.26 6.81
CA GLY A 320 -12.19 -3.60 6.01
C GLY A 320 -12.49 -3.77 4.51
N LEU A 321 -11.52 -4.31 3.78
CA LEU A 321 -11.59 -4.38 2.31
C LEU A 321 -12.67 -5.34 1.81
N GLY A 322 -12.86 -6.47 2.49
CA GLY A 322 -13.87 -7.46 2.09
C GLY A 322 -15.29 -6.93 2.31
N PHE A 323 -15.56 -6.25 3.43
CA PHE A 323 -16.79 -5.48 3.65
C PHE A 323 -17.03 -4.47 2.52
N ALA A 324 -16.07 -3.58 2.26
CA ALA A 324 -16.24 -2.52 1.25
C ALA A 324 -16.43 -3.10 -0.16
N THR A 325 -15.72 -4.18 -0.49
CA THR A 325 -15.86 -4.87 -1.78
C THR A 325 -17.21 -5.59 -1.90
N GLY A 326 -17.64 -6.23 -0.82
CA GLY A 326 -18.92 -6.93 -0.72
C GLY A 326 -20.10 -6.00 -0.93
N GLU A 327 -20.21 -4.98 -0.08
CA GLU A 327 -21.27 -3.96 -0.16
C GLU A 327 -21.29 -3.28 -1.53
N TRP A 328 -20.14 -2.78 -2.00
CA TRP A 328 -20.11 -2.09 -3.27
C TRP A 328 -20.51 -2.99 -4.44
N THR A 329 -19.98 -4.22 -4.51
CA THR A 329 -20.24 -5.10 -5.65
C THR A 329 -21.68 -5.62 -5.61
N ALA A 330 -22.24 -5.91 -4.44
CA ALA A 330 -23.65 -6.27 -4.29
C ALA A 330 -24.57 -5.13 -4.76
N GLY A 331 -24.34 -3.91 -4.30
CA GLY A 331 -25.08 -2.73 -4.73
C GLY A 331 -24.96 -2.47 -6.23
N TRP A 332 -23.75 -2.60 -6.79
CA TRP A 332 -23.51 -2.41 -8.23
C TRP A 332 -24.22 -3.47 -9.08
N ILE A 333 -24.19 -4.75 -8.67
CA ILE A 333 -24.94 -5.82 -9.34
C ILE A 333 -26.45 -5.55 -9.28
N ALA A 334 -26.96 -5.21 -8.09
CA ALA A 334 -28.38 -4.89 -7.90
C ALA A 334 -28.83 -3.71 -8.78
N LEU A 335 -28.04 -2.64 -8.84
CA LEU A 335 -28.38 -1.46 -9.63
C LEU A 335 -28.27 -1.71 -11.14
N ARG A 336 -27.16 -2.27 -11.60
CA ARG A 336 -26.79 -2.28 -13.03
C ARG A 336 -27.24 -3.52 -13.77
N PHE A 337 -27.32 -4.66 -13.11
CA PHE A 337 -27.67 -5.93 -13.75
C PHE A 337 -29.10 -6.36 -13.38
N LEU A 338 -29.46 -6.30 -12.09
CA LEU A 338 -30.82 -6.67 -11.65
C LEU A 338 -31.84 -5.53 -11.86
N ARG A 339 -31.38 -4.29 -12.04
CA ARG A 339 -32.22 -3.08 -12.17
C ARG A 339 -33.14 -2.87 -10.95
N GLU A 340 -32.62 -3.16 -9.76
CA GLU A 340 -33.32 -3.05 -8.48
C GLU A 340 -32.68 -1.93 -7.63
N PRO A 341 -32.92 -0.65 -7.96
CA PRO A 341 -32.24 0.46 -7.26
C PRO A 341 -32.63 0.54 -5.78
N ALA A 342 -33.83 0.08 -5.40
CA ALA A 342 -34.26 -0.02 -4.00
C ALA A 342 -33.44 -1.02 -3.19
N ARG A 343 -32.95 -2.09 -3.83
CA ARG A 343 -32.07 -3.10 -3.22
C ARG A 343 -30.62 -2.61 -3.21
N ALA A 344 -30.22 -1.84 -4.21
CA ALA A 344 -28.86 -1.33 -4.34
C ALA A 344 -28.52 -0.22 -3.34
N LEU A 345 -29.43 0.73 -3.10
CA LEU A 345 -29.16 1.92 -2.29
C LEU A 345 -28.62 1.58 -0.88
N PRO A 346 -29.24 0.68 -0.08
CA PRO A 346 -28.76 0.37 1.27
C PRO A 346 -27.32 -0.17 1.31
N HIS A 347 -26.89 -0.90 0.27
CA HIS A 347 -25.52 -1.39 0.18
C HIS A 347 -24.50 -0.23 0.05
N PHE A 348 -24.80 0.76 -0.78
CA PHE A 348 -23.92 1.91 -0.95
C PHE A 348 -23.89 2.82 0.28
N GLU A 349 -25.03 2.95 0.98
CA GLU A 349 -25.12 3.68 2.25
C GLU A 349 -24.29 2.99 3.35
N THR A 350 -24.43 1.67 3.46
CA THR A 350 -23.67 0.83 4.39
C THR A 350 -22.18 0.93 4.11
N MET A 351 -21.78 0.80 2.84
CA MET A 351 -20.39 0.99 2.41
C MET A 351 -19.87 2.38 2.82
N TYR A 352 -20.61 3.45 2.51
CA TYR A 352 -20.20 4.82 2.81
C TYR A 352 -19.99 5.05 4.32
N ALA A 353 -20.86 4.48 5.15
CA ALA A 353 -20.76 4.57 6.61
C ALA A 353 -19.55 3.80 7.16
N GLY A 354 -19.22 2.63 6.60
CA GLY A 354 -18.14 1.77 7.09
C GLY A 354 -16.74 2.05 6.52
N VAL A 355 -16.59 3.05 5.64
CA VAL A 355 -15.28 3.40 5.04
C VAL A 355 -14.84 4.84 5.36
N SER A 356 -13.53 5.01 5.54
CA SER A 356 -12.92 6.31 5.87
C SER A 356 -12.10 6.92 4.74
N TYR A 357 -11.50 6.10 3.86
CA TYR A 357 -10.64 6.63 2.80
C TYR A 357 -11.43 7.46 1.78
N PRO A 358 -10.92 8.64 1.35
CA PRO A 358 -11.63 9.55 0.45
C PRO A 358 -12.16 8.87 -0.82
N GLN A 359 -11.38 7.98 -1.44
CA GLN A 359 -11.80 7.31 -2.68
C GLN A 359 -12.95 6.33 -2.44
N SER A 360 -12.93 5.61 -1.32
CA SER A 360 -14.00 4.69 -0.97
C SER A 360 -15.27 5.45 -0.57
N ARG A 361 -15.14 6.56 0.15
CA ARG A 361 -16.27 7.44 0.49
C ARG A 361 -16.88 8.07 -0.74
N ALA A 362 -16.07 8.60 -1.65
CA ALA A 362 -16.54 9.17 -2.92
C ALA A 362 -17.27 8.13 -3.76
N ARG A 363 -16.72 6.91 -3.84
CA ARG A 363 -17.34 5.78 -4.55
C ARG A 363 -18.69 5.40 -3.94
N GLY A 364 -18.76 5.16 -2.63
CA GLY A 364 -20.01 4.82 -1.96
C GLY A 364 -21.08 5.91 -2.13
N ALA A 365 -20.70 7.18 -1.94
CA ALA A 365 -21.62 8.30 -2.10
C ALA A 365 -22.08 8.49 -3.56
N TYR A 366 -21.19 8.42 -4.54
CA TYR A 366 -21.58 8.55 -5.96
C TYR A 366 -22.58 7.47 -6.36
N TRP A 367 -22.32 6.22 -6.01
CA TRP A 367 -23.21 5.11 -6.36
C TRP A 367 -24.53 5.12 -5.57
N ALA A 368 -24.54 5.60 -4.32
CA ALA A 368 -25.77 5.91 -3.59
C ALA A 368 -26.59 6.99 -4.31
N GLY A 369 -25.93 8.04 -4.80
CA GLY A 369 -26.59 9.09 -5.60
C GLY A 369 -27.20 8.54 -6.90
N ARG A 370 -26.49 7.63 -7.58
CA ARG A 370 -27.00 6.95 -8.78
C ARG A 370 -28.21 6.06 -8.48
N ALA A 371 -28.18 5.32 -7.37
CA ALA A 371 -29.31 4.49 -6.94
C ALA A 371 -30.53 5.36 -6.55
N ALA A 372 -30.31 6.47 -5.85
CA ALA A 372 -31.36 7.43 -5.50
C ALA A 372 -31.99 8.09 -6.74
N ALA A 373 -31.17 8.49 -7.72
CA ALA A 373 -31.66 9.03 -9.00
C ALA A 373 -32.51 7.99 -9.76
N ALA A 374 -32.07 6.73 -9.79
CA ALA A 374 -32.84 5.64 -10.39
C ALA A 374 -34.17 5.32 -9.67
N LEU A 375 -34.33 5.78 -8.42
CA LEU A 375 -35.59 5.74 -7.67
C LEU A 375 -36.48 6.98 -7.90
N GLY A 376 -36.04 7.95 -8.71
CA GLY A 376 -36.71 9.23 -8.89
C GLY A 376 -36.59 10.17 -7.68
N ARG A 377 -35.58 9.95 -6.81
CA ARG A 377 -35.33 10.75 -5.60
C ARG A 377 -34.22 11.77 -5.85
N ASP A 378 -34.49 12.77 -6.68
CA ASP A 378 -33.48 13.71 -7.17
C ASP A 378 -32.80 14.53 -6.05
N ALA A 379 -33.57 14.93 -5.02
CA ALA A 379 -33.03 15.64 -3.86
C ALA A 379 -32.01 14.78 -3.08
N ASP A 380 -32.34 13.50 -2.86
CA ASP A 380 -31.46 12.53 -2.20
C ASP A 380 -30.23 12.25 -3.07
N ALA A 381 -30.41 12.12 -4.39
CA ALA A 381 -29.33 11.93 -5.34
C ALA A 381 -28.33 13.09 -5.28
N ALA A 382 -28.82 14.34 -5.33
CA ALA A 382 -27.99 15.53 -5.21
C ALA A 382 -27.26 15.60 -3.85
N ALA A 383 -27.93 15.22 -2.75
CA ALA A 383 -27.29 15.16 -1.43
C ALA A 383 -26.13 14.15 -1.40
N TRP A 384 -26.30 12.98 -2.02
CA TRP A 384 -25.26 11.98 -2.15
C TRP A 384 -24.12 12.43 -3.07
N TYR A 385 -24.42 13.06 -4.21
CA TYR A 385 -23.38 13.60 -5.07
C TYR A 385 -22.55 14.69 -4.39
N ARG A 386 -23.14 15.56 -3.56
CA ARG A 386 -22.37 16.55 -2.78
C ARG A 386 -21.38 15.90 -1.82
N LYS A 387 -21.77 14.78 -1.17
CA LYS A 387 -20.85 13.99 -0.31
C LYS A 387 -19.69 13.40 -1.11
N ALA A 388 -19.91 12.99 -2.36
CA ALA A 388 -18.86 12.50 -3.24
C ALA A 388 -17.97 13.65 -3.77
N ALA A 389 -18.57 14.78 -4.15
CA ALA A 389 -17.91 15.98 -4.67
C ALA A 389 -16.96 16.62 -3.64
N ALA A 390 -17.22 16.46 -2.34
CA ALA A 390 -16.27 16.82 -1.28
C ALA A 390 -14.90 16.08 -1.37
N HIS A 391 -14.77 15.12 -2.28
CA HIS A 391 -13.55 14.40 -2.63
C HIS A 391 -13.26 14.51 -4.15
N ALA A 392 -13.34 15.71 -4.71
CA ALA A 392 -13.28 16.02 -6.15
C ALA A 392 -11.95 15.66 -6.87
N GLU A 393 -10.93 15.23 -6.15
CA GLU A 393 -9.65 14.75 -6.67
C GLU A 393 -9.72 13.27 -7.02
N THR A 394 -10.82 12.62 -6.64
CA THR A 394 -11.08 11.20 -6.87
C THR A 394 -12.01 11.02 -8.06
N PHE A 395 -11.88 9.89 -8.77
CA PHE A 395 -12.66 9.57 -9.96
C PHE A 395 -14.17 9.74 -9.76
N TYR A 396 -14.70 9.16 -8.68
CA TYR A 396 -16.12 9.25 -8.36
C TYR A 396 -16.54 10.61 -7.79
N GLY A 397 -15.63 11.35 -7.16
CA GLY A 397 -15.90 12.74 -6.77
C GLY A 397 -16.04 13.65 -7.98
N GLN A 398 -15.19 13.47 -9.01
CA GLN A 398 -15.28 14.22 -10.27
C GLN A 398 -16.57 13.91 -11.02
N LEU A 399 -16.96 12.64 -11.12
CA LEU A 399 -18.25 12.28 -11.71
C LEU A 399 -19.44 12.87 -10.95
N ALA A 400 -19.34 13.02 -9.62
CA ALA A 400 -20.37 13.66 -8.82
C ALA A 400 -20.42 15.18 -9.04
N VAL A 401 -19.27 15.85 -9.20
CA VAL A 401 -19.21 17.26 -9.60
C VAL A 401 -19.90 17.46 -10.95
N GLU A 402 -19.69 16.57 -11.93
CA GLU A 402 -20.41 16.63 -13.22
C GLU A 402 -21.91 16.40 -13.06
N ALA A 403 -22.31 15.44 -12.23
CA ALA A 403 -23.71 15.15 -11.97
C ALA A 403 -24.46 16.33 -11.30
N LEU A 404 -23.74 17.20 -10.60
CA LEU A 404 -24.26 18.43 -10.00
C LEU A 404 -24.20 19.64 -10.96
N ASP A 405 -23.62 19.49 -12.14
CA ASP A 405 -23.35 20.57 -13.10
C ASP A 405 -22.42 21.68 -12.54
N GLU A 406 -21.52 21.31 -11.63
CA GLU A 406 -20.62 22.24 -10.92
C GLU A 406 -19.19 22.25 -11.53
N SER A 407 -18.38 23.25 -11.17
CA SER A 407 -16.99 23.34 -11.64
C SER A 407 -16.04 22.54 -10.76
N LEU A 408 -15.11 21.79 -11.36
CA LEU A 408 -14.05 21.10 -10.61
C LEU A 408 -13.26 22.04 -9.70
N ALA A 409 -12.92 23.21 -10.24
CA ALA A 409 -12.05 24.17 -9.57
C ALA A 409 -12.61 24.65 -8.22
N ASP A 410 -13.93 24.69 -8.09
CA ASP A 410 -14.62 25.13 -6.87
C ASP A 410 -14.57 24.07 -5.76
N HIS A 411 -14.41 22.80 -6.13
CA HIS A 411 -14.33 21.67 -5.19
C HIS A 411 -12.91 21.22 -4.88
N LEU A 412 -11.91 21.61 -5.70
CA LEU A 412 -10.52 21.24 -5.43
C LEU A 412 -10.05 21.86 -4.11
N ALA A 413 -9.43 21.03 -3.28
CA ALA A 413 -9.01 21.42 -1.95
C ALA A 413 -7.98 22.55 -1.98
N ARG A 414 -8.16 23.53 -1.09
CA ARG A 414 -7.20 24.61 -0.86
C ARG A 414 -6.14 24.18 0.15
N ALA A 415 -4.94 24.76 0.02
CA ALA A 415 -3.86 24.52 0.97
C ALA A 415 -4.29 24.98 2.39
N PRO A 416 -4.05 24.17 3.43
CA PRO A 416 -4.41 24.55 4.79
C PRO A 416 -3.54 25.71 5.29
N ALA A 417 -4.09 26.50 6.22
CA ALA A 417 -3.32 27.54 6.89
C ALA A 417 -2.26 26.92 7.81
N VAL A 418 -1.06 27.51 7.83
CA VAL A 418 0.04 27.10 8.70
C VAL A 418 0.09 28.00 9.93
N THR A 419 -0.06 27.41 11.12
CA THR A 419 -0.06 28.13 12.40
C THR A 419 1.36 28.32 12.96
N ALA A 420 1.50 29.15 13.99
CA ALA A 420 2.75 29.28 14.74
C ALA A 420 3.13 27.98 15.48
N ALA A 421 2.13 27.25 16.00
CA ALA A 421 2.34 25.96 16.66
C ALA A 421 2.89 24.92 15.68
N ASP A 422 2.38 24.89 14.45
CA ASP A 422 2.87 23.98 13.40
C ASP A 422 4.35 24.25 13.11
N LYS A 423 4.73 25.53 12.94
CA LYS A 423 6.12 25.94 12.72
C LYS A 423 7.03 25.58 13.88
N ALA A 424 6.58 25.81 15.12
CA ALA A 424 7.36 25.52 16.32
C ALA A 424 7.59 24.01 16.50
N ARG A 425 6.57 23.18 16.24
CA ARG A 425 6.71 21.72 16.22
C ARG A 425 7.67 21.28 15.11
N PHE A 426 7.45 21.76 13.89
CA PHE A 426 8.28 21.44 12.73
C PHE A 426 9.76 21.75 12.97
N ALA A 427 10.07 22.90 13.60
CA ALA A 427 11.43 23.30 13.93
C ALA A 427 12.15 22.36 14.92
N ARG A 428 11.39 21.72 15.82
CA ARG A 428 11.92 20.86 16.90
C ARG A 428 11.86 19.37 16.56
N ASP A 429 11.28 19.02 15.43
CA ASP A 429 11.07 17.62 15.04
C ASP A 429 12.38 16.99 14.56
N ASP A 430 12.88 16.03 15.33
CA ASP A 430 14.12 15.30 15.00
C ASP A 430 14.04 14.65 13.61
N ARG A 431 12.87 14.20 13.17
CA ARG A 431 12.70 13.52 11.87
C ARG A 431 12.92 14.49 10.72
N VAL A 432 12.43 15.73 10.86
CA VAL A 432 12.69 16.82 9.90
C VAL A 432 14.19 17.11 9.84
N ARG A 433 14.84 17.24 11.00
CA ARG A 433 16.28 17.48 11.10
C ARG A 433 17.12 16.34 10.50
N VAL A 434 16.71 15.08 10.69
CA VAL A 434 17.37 13.92 10.07
C VAL A 434 17.25 13.97 8.54
N ILE A 435 16.08 14.32 8.00
CA ILE A 435 15.89 14.46 6.56
C ILE A 435 16.80 15.56 6.00
N ASP A 436 16.89 16.71 6.67
CA ASP A 436 17.80 17.81 6.29
C ASP A 436 19.27 17.37 6.33
N LEU A 437 19.70 16.64 7.37
CA LEU A 437 21.05 16.08 7.45
C LEU A 437 21.35 15.11 6.30
N MET A 438 20.40 14.23 5.96
CA MET A 438 20.54 13.28 4.85
C MET A 438 20.60 14.00 3.50
N ASP A 439 19.76 15.01 3.28
CA ASP A 439 19.76 15.81 2.05
C ASP A 439 21.07 16.57 1.86
N ARG A 440 21.57 17.26 2.91
CA ARG A 440 22.87 17.96 2.87
C ARG A 440 24.05 17.02 2.66
N ALA A 441 23.95 15.78 3.13
CA ALA A 441 24.93 14.72 2.87
C ALA A 441 24.81 14.10 1.46
N GLY A 442 23.88 14.56 0.62
CA GLY A 442 23.63 14.03 -0.72
C GLY A 442 22.96 12.65 -0.72
N ARG A 443 22.37 12.25 0.41
CA ARG A 443 21.76 10.93 0.65
C ARG A 443 20.26 11.02 1.00
N ALA A 444 19.56 11.98 0.40
CA ALA A 444 18.10 12.12 0.54
C ALA A 444 17.34 10.83 0.15
N ASP A 445 17.95 9.92 -0.61
CA ASP A 445 17.40 8.62 -0.92
C ASP A 445 17.12 7.72 0.29
N LEU A 446 17.89 7.90 1.37
CA LEU A 446 17.72 7.16 2.62
C LEU A 446 16.68 7.78 3.56
N ALA A 447 16.15 8.96 3.22
CA ALA A 447 15.26 9.72 4.10
C ALA A 447 13.81 9.21 4.12
N LEU A 448 13.42 8.31 3.21
CA LEU A 448 12.04 7.85 3.04
C LEU A 448 11.36 7.37 4.35
N PRO A 449 12.01 6.58 5.23
CA PRO A 449 11.41 6.19 6.50
C PRO A 449 11.00 7.39 7.37
N PHE A 450 11.86 8.41 7.44
CA PHE A 450 11.62 9.61 8.23
C PHE A 450 10.57 10.49 7.57
N VAL A 451 10.61 10.65 6.24
CA VAL A 451 9.57 11.35 5.47
C VAL A 451 8.19 10.76 5.76
N LEU A 452 8.07 9.43 5.74
CA LEU A 452 6.80 8.77 6.02
C LEU A 452 6.32 8.96 7.46
N ALA A 453 7.25 9.05 8.41
CA ALA A 453 6.94 9.29 9.80
C ALA A 453 6.39 10.71 10.05
N LEU A 454 6.67 11.69 9.19
CA LEU A 454 6.11 13.05 9.32
C LEU A 454 4.58 13.09 9.20
N ASN A 455 3.94 12.08 8.60
CA ASN A 455 2.48 11.98 8.53
C ASN A 455 1.92 11.12 9.68
N ASP A 456 2.28 11.47 10.91
CA ASP A 456 1.78 10.83 12.12
C ASP A 456 0.33 11.24 12.48
N ASP A 457 -0.24 10.56 13.48
CA ASP A 457 -1.62 10.76 13.93
C ASP A 457 -1.82 12.14 14.60
N GLN A 458 -0.74 12.74 15.12
CA GLN A 458 -0.78 14.06 15.74
C GLN A 458 -0.59 15.19 14.71
N ALA A 459 -0.24 14.87 13.47
CA ALA A 459 0.05 15.87 12.44
C ALA A 459 -1.21 16.65 12.07
N THR A 460 -1.19 17.96 12.30
CA THR A 460 -2.25 18.87 11.84
C THR A 460 -2.18 19.05 10.32
N PRO A 461 -3.25 19.53 9.66
CA PRO A 461 -3.18 19.89 8.25
C PRO A 461 -2.06 20.90 7.93
N GLY A 462 -1.86 21.90 8.80
CA GLY A 462 -0.80 22.90 8.66
C GLY A 462 0.62 22.31 8.78
N TYR A 463 0.84 21.39 9.72
CA TYR A 463 2.10 20.66 9.83
C TYR A 463 2.36 19.78 8.60
N ARG A 464 1.36 19.05 8.12
CA ARG A 464 1.48 18.23 6.89
C ARG A 464 1.86 19.08 5.68
N ALA A 465 1.30 20.28 5.56
CA ALA A 465 1.68 21.23 4.51
C ALA A 465 3.16 21.63 4.62
N LEU A 466 3.63 22.02 5.81
CA LEU A 466 5.05 22.34 6.04
C LEU A 466 5.97 21.16 5.69
N ALA A 467 5.63 19.96 6.15
CA ALA A 467 6.41 18.75 5.90
C ALA A 467 6.51 18.42 4.41
N VAL A 468 5.40 18.51 3.68
CA VAL A 468 5.40 18.25 2.24
C VAL A 468 6.17 19.31 1.47
N ASP A 469 6.01 20.60 1.80
CA ASP A 469 6.76 21.68 1.16
C ASP A 469 8.26 21.56 1.44
N PHE A 470 8.64 21.14 2.64
CA PHE A 470 10.02 20.81 2.99
C PHE A 470 10.54 19.57 2.26
N VAL A 471 9.76 18.53 2.04
CA VAL A 471 10.26 17.41 1.23
C VAL A 471 10.35 17.82 -0.25
N ALA A 472 9.46 18.69 -0.73
CA ALA A 472 9.41 19.14 -2.12
C ALA A 472 10.62 19.99 -2.56
N GLY A 473 11.32 20.64 -1.63
CA GLY A 473 12.56 21.37 -1.94
C GLY A 473 13.84 20.52 -1.88
N THR A 474 13.76 19.26 -1.42
CA THR A 474 14.88 18.30 -1.55
C THR A 474 15.07 17.88 -3.00
N ASP A 475 16.15 17.16 -3.30
CA ASP A 475 16.35 16.51 -4.61
C ASP A 475 15.45 15.26 -4.84
N ARG A 476 14.40 15.09 -4.02
CA ARG A 476 13.48 13.95 -4.03
C ARG A 476 12.01 14.39 -4.17
N PRO A 477 11.61 14.98 -5.31
CA PRO A 477 10.22 15.37 -5.55
C PRO A 477 9.24 14.19 -5.45
N ASP A 478 9.73 12.97 -5.69
CA ASP A 478 8.95 11.75 -5.55
C ASP A 478 8.52 11.46 -4.11
N MET A 479 9.38 11.75 -3.14
CA MET A 479 9.05 11.63 -1.73
C MET A 479 8.00 12.66 -1.32
N ALA A 480 8.02 13.87 -1.91
CA ALA A 480 7.00 14.89 -1.66
C ALA A 480 5.63 14.48 -2.22
N VAL A 481 5.59 13.93 -3.44
CA VAL A 481 4.36 13.35 -4.02
C VAL A 481 3.83 12.24 -3.13
N PHE A 482 4.71 11.35 -2.68
CA PHE A 482 4.32 10.22 -1.85
C PHE A 482 3.79 10.67 -0.48
N LEU A 483 4.44 11.63 0.17
CA LEU A 483 3.97 12.22 1.43
C LEU A 483 2.64 12.97 1.24
N ALA A 484 2.49 13.75 0.17
CA ALA A 484 1.23 14.43 -0.15
C ALA A 484 0.07 13.45 -0.36
N ARG A 485 0.33 12.28 -0.99
CA ARG A 485 -0.67 11.20 -1.13
C ARG A 485 -1.07 10.64 0.23
N ARG A 486 -0.14 10.45 1.16
CA ARG A 486 -0.44 10.00 2.53
C ARG A 486 -1.22 11.05 3.32
N ALA A 487 -0.84 12.31 3.20
CA ALA A 487 -1.57 13.43 3.79
C ALA A 487 -3.02 13.47 3.29
N ALA A 488 -3.26 13.23 1.99
CA ALA A 488 -4.60 13.19 1.42
C ALA A 488 -5.46 12.04 1.99
N LEU A 489 -4.86 10.86 2.24
CA LEU A 489 -5.56 9.76 2.95
C LEU A 489 -5.93 10.14 4.39
N ALA A 490 -5.17 11.04 5.02
CA ALA A 490 -5.44 11.60 6.34
C ALA A 490 -6.28 12.89 6.29
N GLY A 491 -6.96 13.16 5.17
CA GLY A 491 -7.88 14.30 5.01
C GLY A 491 -7.20 15.64 4.70
N THR A 492 -5.91 15.66 4.35
CA THR A 492 -5.17 16.89 4.00
C THR A 492 -4.67 16.81 2.56
N THR A 493 -5.46 17.35 1.61
CA THR A 493 -5.09 17.39 0.20
C THR A 493 -4.14 18.55 -0.08
N LEU A 494 -2.95 18.24 -0.61
CA LEU A 494 -1.90 19.21 -0.93
C LEU A 494 -1.64 19.16 -2.44
N LEU A 495 -2.49 19.84 -3.20
CA LEU A 495 -2.56 19.72 -4.65
C LEU A 495 -1.20 20.00 -5.32
N ASN A 496 -0.52 21.06 -4.90
CA ASN A 496 0.73 21.54 -5.50
C ASN A 496 1.83 20.49 -5.54
N ALA A 497 2.14 19.91 -4.39
CA ALA A 497 3.14 18.87 -4.24
C ALA A 497 2.62 17.48 -4.65
N GLY A 498 1.33 17.21 -4.48
CA GLY A 498 0.72 15.94 -4.88
C GLY A 498 0.64 15.74 -6.39
N TYR A 499 0.67 16.82 -7.18
CA TYR A 499 0.56 16.81 -8.64
C TYR A 499 1.63 17.69 -9.31
N PRO A 500 2.93 17.37 -9.20
CA PRO A 500 4.00 18.26 -9.63
C PRO A 500 4.03 18.44 -11.15
N VAL A 501 4.50 19.59 -11.61
CA VAL A 501 4.68 19.91 -13.04
C VAL A 501 6.13 20.28 -13.31
N PRO A 502 7.08 19.32 -13.31
CA PRO A 502 8.50 19.63 -13.50
C PRO A 502 8.77 20.12 -14.94
N PRO A 503 9.44 21.26 -15.14
CA PRO A 503 9.67 21.81 -16.48
C PRO A 503 10.38 20.87 -17.45
N ALA A 504 11.42 20.15 -16.99
CA ALA A 504 12.17 19.21 -17.82
C ALA A 504 11.32 18.02 -18.28
N VAL A 505 10.43 17.52 -17.42
CA VAL A 505 9.49 16.45 -17.78
C VAL A 505 8.50 16.98 -18.80
N LEU A 506 7.92 18.16 -18.55
CA LEU A 506 6.96 18.80 -19.44
C LEU A 506 7.54 19.08 -20.84
N ASP A 507 8.81 19.48 -20.93
CA ASP A 507 9.53 19.61 -22.21
C ASP A 507 9.65 18.27 -22.93
N GLY A 508 10.03 17.20 -22.23
CA GLY A 508 10.08 15.84 -22.78
C GLY A 508 8.73 15.36 -23.35
N LEU A 509 7.64 15.60 -22.61
CA LEU A 509 6.27 15.31 -23.05
C LEU A 509 5.89 16.14 -24.29
N ARG A 510 6.28 17.41 -24.33
CA ARG A 510 6.00 18.34 -25.44
C ARG A 510 6.86 18.10 -26.68
N ARG A 511 7.97 17.38 -26.59
CA ARG A 511 8.83 17.08 -27.74
C ARG A 511 8.63 15.67 -28.30
N ALA A 512 7.79 14.84 -27.68
CA ALA A 512 7.50 13.50 -28.18
C ALA A 512 6.86 13.54 -29.57
N PRO A 513 7.48 12.92 -30.59
CA PRO A 513 6.88 12.80 -31.91
C PRO A 513 5.63 11.93 -31.81
N ALA A 514 4.51 12.42 -32.34
CA ALA A 514 3.29 11.65 -32.41
C ALA A 514 3.20 11.01 -33.80
N THR A 515 3.22 9.68 -33.86
CA THR A 515 2.96 8.91 -35.09
C THR A 515 1.47 8.57 -35.26
N GLY A 516 0.63 9.12 -34.37
CA GLY A 516 -0.82 8.97 -34.25
C GLY A 516 -1.36 10.11 -33.37
N PRO A 517 -2.55 9.96 -32.73
CA PRO A 517 -3.09 10.99 -31.85
C PRO A 517 -2.11 11.35 -30.73
N ARG A 518 -1.83 12.64 -30.59
CA ARG A 518 -0.91 13.13 -29.57
C ARG A 518 -1.58 13.11 -28.19
N PRO A 519 -1.06 12.37 -27.20
CA PRO A 519 -1.56 12.47 -25.84
C PRO A 519 -1.25 13.85 -25.26
N GLU A 520 -2.21 14.41 -24.52
CA GLU A 520 -2.01 15.69 -23.84
C GLU A 520 -1.03 15.58 -22.66
N PRO A 521 -0.31 16.66 -22.31
CA PRO A 521 0.61 16.65 -21.18
C PRO A 521 -0.03 16.28 -19.85
N ALA A 522 -1.29 16.71 -19.61
CA ALA A 522 -2.01 16.41 -18.37
C ALA A 522 -2.17 14.90 -18.13
N LEU A 523 -2.55 14.16 -19.18
CA LEU A 523 -2.70 12.70 -19.14
C LEU A 523 -1.36 12.02 -18.86
N MET A 524 -0.28 12.48 -19.49
CA MET A 524 1.05 11.89 -19.29
C MET A 524 1.64 12.20 -17.92
N LEU A 525 1.42 13.40 -17.36
CA LEU A 525 1.79 13.71 -15.98
C LEU A 525 1.01 12.85 -14.98
N SER A 526 -0.28 12.59 -15.25
CA SER A 526 -1.10 11.68 -14.45
C SER A 526 -0.57 10.25 -14.48
N LEU A 527 -0.18 9.78 -15.67
CA LEU A 527 0.44 8.48 -15.84
C LEU A 527 1.77 8.39 -15.08
N ILE A 528 2.68 9.36 -15.23
CA ILE A 528 3.97 9.42 -14.50
C ILE A 528 3.75 9.39 -12.98
N ARG A 529 2.76 10.14 -12.50
CA ARG A 529 2.39 10.15 -11.07
C ARG A 529 2.01 8.75 -10.60
N GLN A 530 1.26 8.01 -11.39
CA GLN A 530 0.81 6.67 -11.04
C GLN A 530 1.92 5.62 -11.19
N GLU A 531 2.81 5.75 -12.18
CA GLU A 531 3.91 4.81 -12.44
C GLU A 531 5.05 4.91 -11.43
N SER A 532 5.49 6.12 -11.08
CA SER A 532 6.70 6.28 -10.27
C SER A 532 6.60 7.30 -9.15
N ASN A 533 5.45 7.95 -8.97
CA ASN A 533 5.34 9.17 -8.15
C ASN A 533 6.34 10.25 -8.55
N PHE A 534 6.78 10.31 -9.82
CA PHE A 534 7.89 11.18 -10.29
C PHE A 534 9.30 10.77 -9.82
N ASN A 535 9.48 9.54 -9.32
CA ASN A 535 10.83 9.02 -9.10
C ASN A 535 11.47 8.70 -10.46
N ALA A 536 12.42 9.53 -10.90
CA ALA A 536 13.15 9.33 -12.14
C ALA A 536 14.08 8.11 -12.10
N GLU A 537 14.48 7.68 -10.91
CA GLU A 537 15.42 6.57 -10.69
C GLU A 537 14.68 5.24 -10.40
N ALA A 538 13.35 5.22 -10.46
CA ALA A 538 12.55 4.05 -10.12
C ALA A 538 12.87 2.83 -11.00
N VAL A 539 13.09 1.68 -10.35
CA VAL A 539 13.25 0.37 -11.01
C VAL A 539 12.30 -0.64 -10.38
N SER A 540 11.36 -1.19 -11.16
CA SER A 540 10.46 -2.24 -10.67
C SER A 540 11.18 -3.58 -10.53
N ARG A 541 10.56 -4.51 -9.79
CA ARG A 541 11.03 -5.90 -9.69
C ARG A 541 11.11 -6.60 -11.05
N ALA A 542 10.22 -6.25 -11.98
CA ALA A 542 10.22 -6.77 -13.34
C ALA A 542 11.25 -6.07 -14.26
N GLY A 543 11.90 -5.01 -13.77
CA GLY A 543 12.95 -4.27 -14.49
C GLY A 543 12.45 -3.10 -15.32
N ALA A 544 11.21 -2.63 -15.09
CA ALA A 544 10.68 -1.38 -15.65
C ALA A 544 11.41 -0.17 -15.06
N ARG A 545 11.65 0.90 -15.85
CA ARG A 545 12.60 1.98 -15.47
C ARG A 545 12.07 3.40 -15.65
N GLY A 546 12.40 4.23 -14.68
CA GLY A 546 12.23 5.68 -14.66
C GLY A 546 10.78 6.15 -14.54
N LEU A 547 10.55 7.41 -14.91
CA LEU A 547 9.29 8.14 -14.71
C LEU A 547 8.05 7.40 -15.23
N MET A 548 8.13 6.85 -16.44
CA MET A 548 7.02 6.16 -17.09
C MET A 548 7.14 4.64 -17.01
N GLN A 549 8.03 4.12 -16.16
CA GLN A 549 8.26 2.68 -15.94
C GLN A 549 8.36 1.88 -17.26
N LEU A 550 9.28 2.30 -18.14
CA LEU A 550 9.43 1.63 -19.42
C LEU A 550 10.24 0.34 -19.27
N MET A 551 9.72 -0.74 -19.84
CA MET A 551 10.50 -1.96 -20.03
C MET A 551 11.66 -1.68 -20.99
N PRO A 552 12.89 -2.19 -20.74
CA PRO A 552 14.05 -1.88 -21.58
C PRO A 552 13.84 -2.18 -23.08
N ARG A 553 13.14 -3.28 -23.40
CA ARG A 553 12.81 -3.65 -24.78
C ARG A 553 11.84 -2.64 -25.44
N THR A 554 10.84 -2.18 -24.71
CA THR A 554 9.90 -1.15 -25.18
C THR A 554 10.63 0.17 -25.41
N ALA A 555 11.48 0.59 -24.47
CA ALA A 555 12.28 1.79 -24.59
C ALA A 555 13.22 1.76 -25.80
N GLN A 556 13.90 0.63 -26.05
CA GLN A 556 14.77 0.46 -27.21
C GLN A 556 13.98 0.55 -28.53
N LYS A 557 12.81 -0.10 -28.60
CA LYS A 557 11.92 -0.02 -29.77
C LYS A 557 11.46 1.42 -30.04
N MET A 558 11.10 2.16 -29.00
CA MET A 558 10.70 3.57 -29.14
C MET A 558 11.87 4.45 -29.54
N ALA A 559 13.04 4.29 -28.93
CA ALA A 559 14.22 5.06 -29.27
C ALA A 559 14.62 4.88 -30.74
N LEU A 560 14.63 3.63 -31.23
CA LEU A 560 14.86 3.34 -32.65
C LEU A 560 13.84 4.06 -33.55
N ARG A 561 12.55 4.03 -33.18
CA ARG A 561 11.48 4.71 -33.92
C ARG A 561 11.66 6.23 -33.96
N LEU A 562 12.24 6.81 -32.91
CA LEU A 562 12.49 8.26 -32.82
C LEU A 562 13.87 8.67 -33.38
N GLY A 563 14.68 7.73 -33.89
CA GLY A 563 16.05 8.03 -34.34
C GLY A 563 17.01 8.35 -33.19
N GLU A 564 16.76 7.82 -31.99
CA GLU A 564 17.52 8.08 -30.78
C GLU A 564 18.18 6.80 -30.23
N THR A 565 19.20 6.99 -29.38
CA THR A 565 19.77 5.91 -28.58
C THR A 565 19.10 5.82 -27.21
N SER A 566 18.88 4.60 -26.72
CA SER A 566 18.40 4.34 -25.37
C SER A 566 19.29 3.33 -24.67
N SER A 567 19.53 3.58 -23.39
CA SER A 567 20.28 2.69 -22.50
C SER A 567 19.59 2.62 -21.15
N ARG A 568 19.83 1.52 -20.40
CA ARG A 568 19.25 1.34 -19.07
C ARG A 568 19.58 2.49 -18.12
N LEU A 569 20.78 3.05 -18.23
CA LEU A 569 21.24 4.19 -17.42
C LEU A 569 20.56 5.50 -17.84
N ARG A 570 20.42 5.73 -19.15
CA ARG A 570 19.75 6.94 -19.65
C ARG A 570 18.28 6.98 -19.24
N LEU A 571 17.62 5.82 -19.15
CA LEU A 571 16.23 5.74 -18.69
C LEU A 571 15.99 6.22 -17.25
N VAL A 572 17.03 6.22 -16.41
CA VAL A 572 16.93 6.64 -15.00
C VAL A 572 17.60 7.99 -14.72
N ASN A 573 18.55 8.42 -15.57
CA ASN A 573 19.28 9.68 -15.39
C ASN A 573 18.82 10.82 -16.31
N ASP A 574 17.98 10.56 -17.31
CA ASP A 574 17.44 11.55 -18.24
C ASP A 574 15.89 11.51 -18.21
N PRO A 575 15.25 12.24 -17.29
CA PRO A 575 13.80 12.24 -17.12
C PRO A 575 13.04 12.70 -18.37
N ALA A 576 13.60 13.66 -19.12
CA ALA A 576 12.99 14.18 -20.34
C ALA A 576 13.00 13.13 -21.46
N HIS A 577 14.10 12.38 -21.63
CA HIS A 577 14.15 11.25 -22.55
C HIS A 577 13.19 10.12 -22.16
N ASN A 578 13.13 9.74 -20.88
CA ASN A 578 12.18 8.73 -20.41
C ASN A 578 10.73 9.14 -20.71
N ALA A 579 10.38 10.39 -20.37
CA ALA A 579 9.07 10.97 -20.65
C ALA A 579 8.74 10.99 -22.15
N ARG A 580 9.72 11.34 -23.00
CA ARG A 580 9.57 11.36 -24.45
C ARG A 580 9.29 9.97 -25.03
N LEU A 581 10.08 8.96 -24.63
CA LEU A 581 9.90 7.59 -25.09
C LEU A 581 8.57 6.99 -24.63
N GLY A 582 8.16 7.25 -23.38
CA GLY A 582 6.90 6.73 -22.85
C GLY A 582 5.68 7.40 -23.48
N THR A 583 5.79 8.70 -23.78
CA THR A 583 4.75 9.42 -24.53
C THR A 583 4.60 8.86 -25.94
N ALA A 584 5.70 8.55 -26.63
CA ALA A 584 5.66 7.92 -27.95
C ALA A 584 5.05 6.50 -27.90
N TYR A 585 5.33 5.73 -26.84
CA TYR A 585 4.70 4.43 -26.63
C TYR A 585 3.19 4.56 -26.41
N TYR A 586 2.77 5.47 -25.52
CA TYR A 586 1.35 5.71 -25.24
C TYR A 586 0.60 6.23 -26.46
N ALA A 587 1.20 7.11 -27.27
CA ALA A 587 0.61 7.58 -28.53
C ALA A 587 0.32 6.40 -29.48
N GLY A 588 1.18 5.40 -29.54
CA GLY A 588 0.92 4.17 -30.29
C GLY A 588 -0.24 3.33 -29.73
N LEU A 589 -0.44 3.34 -28.42
CA LEU A 589 -1.61 2.70 -27.79
C LEU A 589 -2.89 3.46 -28.10
N LEU A 590 -2.87 4.80 -28.00
CA LEU A 590 -4.01 5.63 -28.41
C LEU A 590 -4.41 5.36 -29.85
N ASP A 591 -3.44 5.33 -30.77
CA ASP A 591 -3.69 5.00 -32.17
C ASP A 591 -4.32 3.60 -32.33
N ALA A 592 -3.72 2.58 -31.70
CA ALA A 592 -4.22 1.20 -31.73
C ALA A 592 -5.65 1.04 -31.16
N PHE A 593 -6.04 1.92 -30.24
CA PHE A 593 -7.37 1.93 -29.63
C PHE A 593 -8.26 3.07 -30.14
N ARG A 594 -7.90 3.71 -31.26
CA ARG A 594 -8.66 4.77 -31.95
C ARG A 594 -9.01 5.97 -31.05
N GLY A 595 -8.06 6.41 -30.24
CA GLY A 595 -8.18 7.60 -29.39
C GLY A 595 -8.72 7.37 -27.98
N SER A 596 -9.18 6.15 -27.67
CA SER A 596 -9.79 5.85 -26.37
C SER A 596 -8.79 5.86 -25.22
N TYR A 597 -8.99 6.80 -24.28
CA TYR A 597 -8.14 6.93 -23.11
C TYR A 597 -8.28 5.73 -22.16
N VAL A 598 -9.49 5.20 -22.00
CA VAL A 598 -9.77 4.05 -21.15
C VAL A 598 -8.98 2.82 -21.62
N LEU A 599 -9.11 2.46 -22.90
CA LEU A 599 -8.45 1.29 -23.46
C LEU A 599 -6.92 1.46 -23.54
N ALA A 600 -6.43 2.64 -23.94
CA ALA A 600 -4.99 2.90 -24.02
C ALA A 600 -4.33 2.87 -22.64
N THR A 601 -4.99 3.41 -21.61
CA THR A 601 -4.51 3.39 -20.23
C THR A 601 -4.53 1.97 -19.65
N ALA A 602 -5.59 1.20 -19.89
CA ALA A 602 -5.65 -0.21 -19.51
C ALA A 602 -4.55 -1.02 -20.21
N ALA A 603 -4.30 -0.76 -21.50
CA ALA A 603 -3.27 -1.42 -22.29
C ALA A 603 -1.85 -1.04 -21.87
N TYR A 604 -1.64 0.17 -21.35
CA TYR A 604 -0.35 0.60 -20.84
C TYR A 604 0.05 -0.22 -19.60
N ASN A 605 -0.89 -0.37 -18.66
CA ASN A 605 -0.67 -1.10 -17.40
C ASN A 605 -0.67 -2.63 -17.57
N ALA A 606 -1.67 -3.18 -18.26
CA ALA A 606 -1.86 -4.64 -18.37
C ALA A 606 -1.42 -5.24 -19.71
N GLY A 607 -0.98 -4.41 -20.66
CA GLY A 607 -0.63 -4.83 -22.01
C GLY A 607 -1.83 -4.81 -22.99
N PRO A 608 -1.58 -4.57 -24.30
CA PRO A 608 -2.66 -4.46 -25.30
C PRO A 608 -3.54 -5.71 -25.44
N SER A 609 -2.98 -6.91 -25.23
CA SER A 609 -3.73 -8.16 -25.35
C SER A 609 -4.83 -8.26 -24.28
N ASN A 610 -4.54 -7.86 -23.04
CA ASN A 610 -5.54 -7.85 -21.97
C ASN A 610 -6.63 -6.81 -22.23
N ALA A 611 -6.26 -5.60 -22.69
CA ALA A 611 -7.23 -4.57 -23.06
C ALA A 611 -8.17 -5.03 -24.19
N ARG A 612 -7.65 -5.72 -25.22
CA ARG A 612 -8.48 -6.32 -26.28
C ARG A 612 -9.36 -7.45 -25.77
N ARG A 613 -8.84 -8.28 -24.86
CA ARG A 613 -9.63 -9.35 -24.23
C ARG A 613 -10.82 -8.77 -23.47
N TRP A 614 -10.62 -7.81 -22.57
CA TRP A 614 -11.72 -7.19 -21.83
C TRP A 614 -12.69 -6.43 -22.74
N MET A 615 -12.21 -5.85 -23.84
CA MET A 615 -13.08 -5.26 -24.86
C MET A 615 -13.94 -6.32 -25.57
N ALA A 616 -13.43 -7.53 -25.76
CA ALA A 616 -14.20 -8.64 -26.33
C ALA A 616 -15.19 -9.23 -25.32
N GLU A 617 -14.77 -9.40 -24.06
CA GLU A 617 -15.58 -9.98 -22.98
C GLU A 617 -16.70 -9.03 -22.50
N ASN A 618 -16.39 -7.73 -22.33
CA ASN A 618 -17.29 -6.75 -21.71
C ASN A 618 -17.93 -5.79 -22.72
N GLY A 619 -17.66 -5.97 -24.02
CA GLY A 619 -18.06 -5.04 -25.09
C GLY A 619 -17.09 -3.88 -25.33
N ASP A 620 -17.31 -3.14 -26.42
CA ASP A 620 -16.45 -2.02 -26.84
C ASP A 620 -16.84 -0.72 -26.11
N PRO A 621 -16.04 -0.21 -25.16
CA PRO A 621 -16.39 0.96 -24.36
C PRO A 621 -16.53 2.24 -25.20
N ARG A 622 -15.93 2.29 -26.40
CA ARG A 622 -16.06 3.44 -27.31
C ARG A 622 -17.45 3.60 -27.91
N ARG A 623 -18.30 2.58 -27.76
CA ARG A 623 -19.69 2.57 -28.23
C ARG A 623 -20.68 2.68 -27.07
N MET A 624 -20.19 2.94 -25.87
CA MET A 624 -21.00 3.06 -24.66
C MET A 624 -21.18 4.52 -24.29
N ASP A 625 -22.28 4.81 -23.58
CA ASP A 625 -22.39 6.06 -22.86
C ASP A 625 -21.44 6.08 -21.65
N THR A 626 -21.37 7.21 -20.95
CA THR A 626 -20.48 7.36 -19.80
C THR A 626 -20.74 6.29 -18.73
N GLU A 627 -22.00 5.95 -18.47
CA GLU A 627 -22.35 4.94 -17.46
C GLU A 627 -21.85 3.55 -17.86
N GLY A 628 -22.06 3.16 -19.12
CA GLY A 628 -21.56 1.90 -19.65
C GLY A 628 -20.03 1.82 -19.62
N VAL A 629 -19.32 2.93 -19.87
CA VAL A 629 -17.85 2.96 -19.71
C VAL A 629 -17.43 2.80 -18.25
N ILE A 630 -18.13 3.42 -17.30
CA ILE A 630 -17.86 3.22 -15.86
C ILE A 630 -18.05 1.74 -15.49
N ASP A 631 -19.14 1.12 -15.94
CA ASP A 631 -19.40 -0.31 -15.74
C ASP A 631 -18.32 -1.18 -16.40
N TRP A 632 -17.86 -0.81 -17.59
CA TRP A 632 -16.78 -1.50 -18.30
C TRP A 632 -15.46 -1.46 -17.51
N ILE A 633 -15.10 -0.30 -16.95
CA ILE A 633 -13.93 -0.15 -16.08
C ILE A 633 -14.07 -1.06 -14.85
N GLU A 634 -15.25 -1.07 -14.22
CA GLU A 634 -15.53 -1.90 -13.04
C GLU A 634 -15.53 -3.42 -13.32
N GLN A 635 -15.74 -3.81 -14.57
CA GLN A 635 -15.66 -5.19 -15.05
C GLN A 635 -14.24 -5.66 -15.40
N ILE A 636 -13.24 -4.78 -15.47
CA ILE A 636 -11.84 -5.18 -15.67
C ILE A 636 -11.45 -6.20 -14.59
N SER A 637 -11.03 -7.40 -14.98
CA SER A 637 -10.80 -8.50 -14.02
C SER A 637 -9.61 -8.24 -13.09
N PHE A 638 -8.62 -7.45 -13.53
CA PHE A 638 -7.48 -7.05 -12.70
C PHE A 638 -7.83 -5.81 -11.87
N ALA A 639 -7.96 -6.00 -10.55
CA ALA A 639 -8.25 -4.91 -9.62
C ALA A 639 -7.19 -3.78 -9.68
N GLU A 640 -5.92 -4.13 -9.88
CA GLU A 640 -4.84 -3.16 -10.09
C GLU A 640 -5.11 -2.28 -11.31
N THR A 641 -5.41 -2.87 -12.46
CA THR A 641 -5.64 -2.15 -13.72
C THR A 641 -6.91 -1.29 -13.65
N ARG A 642 -7.97 -1.79 -13.02
CA ARG A 642 -9.18 -1.00 -12.77
C ARG A 642 -8.86 0.27 -12.00
N ASN A 643 -8.18 0.12 -10.88
CA ASN A 643 -7.76 1.26 -10.06
C ASN A 643 -6.84 2.17 -10.87
N TYR A 644 -5.89 1.61 -11.62
CA TYR A 644 -4.95 2.36 -12.45
C TYR A 644 -5.67 3.27 -13.47
N VAL A 645 -6.66 2.75 -14.21
CA VAL A 645 -7.45 3.55 -15.16
C VAL A 645 -8.17 4.70 -14.45
N GLN A 646 -8.83 4.43 -13.32
CA GLN A 646 -9.50 5.47 -12.52
C GLN A 646 -8.50 6.54 -12.03
N ARG A 647 -7.34 6.13 -11.51
CA ARG A 647 -6.28 7.03 -11.00
C ARG A 647 -5.67 7.91 -12.09
N VAL A 648 -5.45 7.36 -13.28
CA VAL A 648 -4.88 8.14 -14.39
C VAL A 648 -5.91 9.14 -14.91
N LEU A 649 -7.17 8.75 -15.07
CA LEU A 649 -8.21 9.65 -15.57
C LEU A 649 -8.59 10.74 -14.55
N GLU A 650 -8.70 10.41 -13.26
CA GLU A 650 -8.95 11.42 -12.20
C GLU A 650 -7.80 12.44 -12.12
N GLY A 651 -6.55 11.94 -12.18
CA GLY A 651 -5.38 12.81 -12.12
C GLY A 651 -5.21 13.67 -13.37
N THR A 652 -5.73 13.24 -14.53
CA THR A 652 -5.71 14.02 -15.77
C THR A 652 -6.48 15.33 -15.58
N GLN A 653 -7.67 15.30 -14.97
CA GLN A 653 -8.45 16.52 -14.73
C GLN A 653 -7.73 17.47 -13.77
N VAL A 654 -7.10 16.93 -12.73
CA VAL A 654 -6.30 17.72 -11.79
C VAL A 654 -5.11 18.37 -12.49
N TYR A 655 -4.44 17.65 -13.39
CA TYR A 655 -3.32 18.23 -14.14
C TYR A 655 -3.75 19.28 -15.17
N ARG A 656 -4.92 19.14 -15.81
CA ARG A 656 -5.48 20.20 -16.65
C ARG A 656 -5.62 21.50 -15.86
N TYR A 657 -6.26 21.42 -14.67
CA TYR A 657 -6.35 22.55 -13.75
C TYR A 657 -4.96 23.12 -13.38
N ARG A 658 -3.99 22.26 -13.06
CA ARG A 658 -2.62 22.67 -12.71
C ARG A 658 -1.84 23.32 -13.86
N LEU A 659 -2.16 22.97 -15.10
CA LEU A 659 -1.55 23.54 -16.30
C LEU A 659 -2.24 24.84 -16.76
N GLY A 660 -3.27 25.30 -16.03
CA GLY A 660 -4.03 26.48 -16.39
C GLY A 660 -5.01 26.24 -17.54
N GLU A 661 -5.17 25.00 -17.97
CA GLU A 661 -6.30 24.57 -18.78
C GLU A 661 -7.50 24.62 -17.83
N ARG A 662 -8.25 25.72 -17.86
CA ARG A 662 -9.42 25.97 -17.01
C ARG A 662 -10.67 25.53 -17.76
N PRO A 663 -11.00 24.24 -17.87
CA PRO A 663 -12.29 23.87 -18.39
C PRO A 663 -13.34 24.36 -17.38
N SER A 664 -14.44 24.93 -17.86
CA SER A 664 -15.54 25.40 -17.00
C SER A 664 -16.18 24.26 -16.20
N ARG A 665 -16.01 23.02 -16.65
CA ARG A 665 -16.49 21.74 -16.06
C ARG A 665 -15.37 20.70 -16.11
N THR A 666 -15.39 19.67 -15.27
CA THR A 666 -14.56 18.48 -15.55
C THR A 666 -14.93 17.91 -16.92
N ALA A 667 -13.95 17.34 -17.62
CA ALA A 667 -14.17 16.67 -18.89
C ALA A 667 -14.07 15.14 -18.76
N LEU A 668 -14.27 14.61 -17.55
CA LEU A 668 -14.07 13.19 -17.26
C LEU A 668 -15.07 12.34 -18.06
N SER A 669 -16.35 12.70 -18.07
CA SER A 669 -17.35 11.99 -18.90
C SER A 669 -17.00 12.04 -20.39
N ALA A 670 -16.43 13.14 -20.88
CA ALA A 670 -16.01 13.26 -22.27
C ALA A 670 -14.79 12.37 -22.58
N ASP A 671 -13.81 12.32 -21.69
CA ASP A 671 -12.64 11.45 -21.82
C ASP A 671 -13.01 9.96 -21.74
N LEU A 672 -14.02 9.62 -20.94
CA LEU A 672 -14.55 8.26 -20.85
C LEU A 672 -15.19 7.81 -22.17
N ARG A 673 -15.91 8.71 -22.85
CA ARG A 673 -16.60 8.41 -24.14
C ARG A 673 -15.70 8.47 -25.38
N ARG A 674 -14.41 8.75 -25.20
CA ARG A 674 -13.48 9.03 -26.30
C ARG A 674 -13.11 7.81 -27.13
#